data_AF-A0AAE1KAK3-F1
#
_entry.id   AF-A0AAE1KAK3-F1
#
_cell.length_a   1.000
_cell.length_b   1.000
_cell.length_c   1.000
_cell.angle_alpha   90.00
_cell.angle_beta   90.00
_cell.angle_gamma   90.00
#
_symmetry.space_group_name_H-M   'P 1'
#
loop_
_entity.id
_entity.type
_entity.pdbx_description
1 polymer ?
#
loop_
_entity_poly.entity_id
_entity_poly.type
_entity_poly.pdbx_seq_one_letter_code
_entity_poly.pdbx_strand_id
1 'polypeptide(L)'
;MVTVPTASVIFPSPVPEENDAGYWNRLMRKEVDEALNLHHNTKIAKNIILFLGDGMGVTANTAGRILKGQKAGRSGEEGFLVWEKFPNTALLKTYNLDKQVGDSASTATSYLCGVKSNYETLGLTGRVRFGDCPTSLNPANRLHSLLKWAQDAGKVTGLVTTTRVTHATPAALYAKAANRYWECDTFAIRDGAGRCKDIARQLIEDSPGRDIKVVLGGGRTVMGTPSKVDDDYKCYRTDGRNLAEEWRQEKERRGEKAAYVTNTGELLNVDLNSTDFLMGLFSDSHFPYHVKRDANDNGPNGIPTLTQMTQAALGILKKAEYGFFLMVESGLIDLGLHRNQPVKALEEVVQLDEAVSMALTTLNLEDTLILVTADHSHTLTLNGFPPRGNDIFGTTWDVRITDGLPYTTLMFTTGQGYNYYYDGTKVVRRNLTGIDTNHPDFTSLAAVPTIEEHETHGGEDVAVYASGPMAHLFHRVHEQTYVAHVMAYAGCLGPYLHDCPRPIITVPADANSLEQAHHSDQITHPDHSQDDTTHSEHDTTHSDHSGDDTTHSEHDTTHSDHSEDDTTHSEHDTTHSDHSEDDTTHSEHDTTHSDHSEDDTTHSEHDITSLDHSEHDTSHSEDDTTTPSDHSEHTGGMDHSEHTGGMDHSEHTGGMNHSEHTGGMNHSEHTGGMNHSEHTGGMDHSEHTGGMDHSEHTGGMDHSEHTGGMDHSEHTDHSEHSKTEEKEEEEEVKEEEEMKDKLEDEEEMKEEAREEEKMKEEKEEEKEEEAKEKTEEKEEEKEEEAKEKEEEKEEEAKEKTEEKAKKEEKVLKSWVKQWYLLSIGDQYYRQAFFCSFSRRFQRKLKSGVLWPMQHPSESVNETYALMLTVPPSPLHSEVLVLADLDCGS
;
A
#
# COMPACT_ATOMS: atom_id res chain seq x y z
N MET A 1 2.50 -36.68 27.06
CA MET A 1 1.71 -36.51 25.83
C MET A 1 0.39 -35.88 26.22
N VAL A 2 0.21 -34.59 25.97
CA VAL A 2 -1.11 -33.94 26.04
C VAL A 2 -1.75 -34.12 24.66
N THR A 3 -3.01 -34.53 24.61
CA THR A 3 -3.75 -34.64 23.34
C THR A 3 -4.09 -33.23 22.85
N VAL A 4 -3.44 -32.81 21.76
CA VAL A 4 -3.74 -31.53 21.10
C VAL A 4 -5.18 -31.58 20.57
N PRO A 5 -6.03 -30.58 20.86
CA PRO A 5 -7.35 -30.49 20.25
C PRO A 5 -7.23 -30.18 18.76
N THR A 6 -7.81 -31.05 17.93
CA THR A 6 -8.12 -30.72 16.53
C THR A 6 -9.27 -29.71 16.47
N ALA A 7 -9.37 -28.81 15.50
CA ALA A 7 -8.58 -28.71 14.27
C ALA A 7 -8.22 -27.25 13.95
N SER A 8 -6.96 -26.99 13.61
CA SER A 8 -6.64 -25.97 12.61
C SER A 8 -7.03 -26.53 11.24
N VAL A 9 -7.46 -25.67 10.30
CA VAL A 9 -7.56 -26.12 8.90
C VAL A 9 -6.16 -26.36 8.38
N ILE A 10 -5.89 -27.60 7.96
CA ILE A 10 -4.66 -27.99 7.28
C ILE A 10 -5.05 -28.24 5.84
N PHE A 11 -4.68 -27.29 4.98
CA PHE A 11 -4.82 -27.42 3.53
C PHE A 11 -3.88 -28.52 3.01
N PRO A 12 -4.12 -29.09 1.82
CA PRO A 12 -3.32 -30.20 1.32
C PRO A 12 -1.82 -29.94 1.39
N SER A 13 -1.09 -30.91 1.97
CA SER A 13 0.37 -30.92 1.97
C SER A 13 0.93 -30.84 0.54
N PRO A 14 2.19 -30.38 0.39
CA PRO A 14 2.83 -30.24 -0.91
C PRO A 14 2.73 -31.51 -1.75
N VAL A 15 2.63 -31.34 -3.07
CA VAL A 15 2.40 -32.47 -3.98
C VAL A 15 3.55 -33.48 -3.86
N PRO A 16 3.30 -34.81 -3.98
CA PRO A 16 4.32 -35.82 -3.72
C PRO A 16 5.65 -35.60 -4.46
N GLU A 17 5.58 -35.01 -5.64
CA GLU A 17 6.70 -34.62 -6.51
C GLU A 17 7.63 -33.58 -5.87
N GLU A 18 7.15 -32.69 -5.00
CA GLU A 18 8.01 -31.70 -4.28
C GLU A 18 9.05 -32.37 -3.37
N ASN A 19 8.89 -33.67 -3.05
CA ASN A 19 9.89 -34.45 -2.31
C ASN A 19 11.07 -34.92 -3.20
N ASP A 20 10.94 -34.84 -4.53
CA ASP A 20 11.99 -35.19 -5.49
C ASP A 20 12.78 -33.95 -5.93
N ALA A 21 14.11 -34.05 -5.90
CA ALA A 21 14.99 -33.01 -6.44
C ALA A 21 14.75 -32.78 -7.95
N GLY A 22 14.29 -33.80 -8.69
CA GLY A 22 13.92 -33.67 -10.09
C GLY A 22 12.76 -32.71 -10.36
N TYR A 23 11.79 -32.57 -9.45
CA TYR A 23 10.70 -31.57 -9.57
C TYR A 23 11.28 -30.16 -9.61
N TRP A 24 12.02 -29.78 -8.56
CA TRP A 24 12.63 -28.46 -8.43
C TRP A 24 13.61 -28.18 -9.57
N ASN A 25 14.43 -29.16 -9.95
CA ASN A 25 15.35 -29.02 -11.09
C ASN A 25 14.65 -28.85 -12.45
N ARG A 26 13.41 -29.34 -12.63
CA ARG A 26 12.61 -29.08 -13.85
C ARG A 26 12.00 -27.68 -13.82
N LEU A 27 11.39 -27.29 -12.69
CA LEU A 27 10.78 -25.98 -12.51
C LEU A 27 11.80 -24.84 -12.66
N MET A 28 12.93 -24.92 -11.95
CA MET A 28 13.99 -23.90 -12.01
C MET A 28 14.69 -23.82 -13.36
N ARG A 29 14.77 -24.93 -14.14
CA ARG A 29 15.27 -24.85 -15.52
C ARG A 29 14.33 -24.01 -16.38
N LYS A 30 13.01 -24.29 -16.31
CA LYS A 30 12.01 -23.51 -17.04
C LYS A 30 12.07 -22.02 -16.69
N GLU A 31 12.16 -21.67 -15.40
CA GLU A 31 12.25 -20.25 -14.99
C GLU A 31 13.54 -19.57 -15.44
N VAL A 32 14.68 -20.30 -15.47
CA VAL A 32 15.94 -19.80 -16.06
C VAL A 32 15.81 -19.61 -17.57
N ASP A 33 15.17 -20.54 -18.28
CA ASP A 33 14.92 -20.43 -19.72
C ASP A 33 13.98 -19.25 -20.04
N GLU A 34 12.92 -19.04 -19.24
CA GLU A 34 12.03 -17.88 -19.35
C GLU A 34 12.77 -16.56 -19.08
N ALA A 35 13.66 -16.51 -18.08
CA ALA A 35 14.47 -15.33 -17.78
C ALA A 35 15.53 -15.02 -18.85
N LEU A 36 16.14 -16.04 -19.47
CA LEU A 36 17.11 -15.88 -20.56
C LEU A 36 16.45 -15.40 -21.87
N ASN A 37 15.17 -15.70 -22.08
CA ASN A 37 14.39 -15.27 -23.23
C ASN A 37 13.61 -13.95 -22.99
N LEU A 38 13.81 -13.27 -21.86
CA LEU A 38 13.11 -12.02 -21.54
C LEU A 38 13.55 -10.87 -22.45
N HIS A 39 12.70 -10.48 -23.39
CA HIS A 39 12.92 -9.30 -24.22
C HIS A 39 12.38 -8.01 -23.56
N HIS A 40 13.24 -7.00 -23.44
CA HIS A 40 12.83 -5.69 -22.94
C HIS A 40 11.90 -4.98 -23.93
N ASN A 41 10.64 -4.73 -23.55
CA ASN A 41 9.76 -3.86 -24.34
C ASN A 41 10.24 -2.40 -24.26
N THR A 42 10.88 -1.91 -25.33
CA THR A 42 11.41 -0.55 -25.45
C THR A 42 10.47 0.43 -26.18
N LYS A 43 9.15 0.19 -26.19
CA LYS A 43 8.13 1.06 -26.82
C LYS A 43 7.70 2.21 -25.89
N ILE A 44 6.95 3.16 -26.45
CA ILE A 44 6.20 4.17 -25.68
C ILE A 44 4.96 3.50 -25.10
N ALA A 45 4.68 3.70 -23.81
CA ALA A 45 3.42 3.32 -23.19
C ALA A 45 2.28 4.21 -23.71
N LYS A 46 1.42 3.65 -24.57
CA LYS A 46 0.16 4.28 -24.94
C LYS A 46 -0.73 4.40 -23.70
N ASN A 47 -0.84 3.32 -22.92
CA ASN A 47 -1.67 3.26 -21.73
C ASN A 47 -0.80 2.99 -20.50
N ILE A 48 -1.16 3.56 -19.35
CA ILE A 48 -0.46 3.36 -18.07
C ILE A 48 -1.50 3.06 -17.00
N ILE A 49 -1.29 1.99 -16.24
CA ILE A 49 -2.10 1.66 -15.06
C ILE A 49 -1.21 1.48 -13.84
N LEU A 50 -1.54 2.21 -12.77
CA LEU A 50 -1.00 2.01 -11.45
C LEU A 50 -2.06 1.32 -10.58
N PHE A 51 -1.83 0.06 -10.24
CA PHE A 51 -2.54 -0.59 -9.14
C PHE A 51 -1.78 -0.35 -7.84
N LEU A 52 -2.53 0.03 -6.80
CA LEU A 52 -2.00 0.27 -5.46
C LEU A 52 -2.75 -0.57 -4.43
N GLY A 53 -2.03 -1.26 -3.58
CA GLY A 53 -2.53 -1.68 -2.28
C GLY A 53 -2.00 -0.72 -1.21
N ASP A 54 -2.87 0.09 -0.61
CA ASP A 54 -2.50 1.01 0.47
C ASP A 54 -2.02 0.15 1.67
N GLY A 55 -0.81 0.40 2.17
CA GLY A 55 -0.18 -0.44 3.20
C GLY A 55 0.29 -1.85 2.77
N MET A 56 0.18 -2.25 1.50
CA MET A 56 0.42 -3.63 1.02
C MET A 56 1.91 -4.00 0.88
N GLY A 57 2.67 -4.00 1.98
CA GLY A 57 4.08 -4.40 1.97
C GLY A 57 4.35 -5.89 1.71
N VAL A 58 5.62 -6.30 1.80
CA VAL A 58 6.10 -7.63 1.37
C VAL A 58 5.44 -8.77 2.18
N THR A 59 5.21 -8.57 3.48
CA THR A 59 4.47 -9.53 4.32
C THR A 59 3.02 -9.68 3.88
N ALA A 60 2.35 -8.58 3.52
CA ALA A 60 0.96 -8.61 3.06
C ALA A 60 0.81 -9.30 1.69
N ASN A 61 1.73 -9.06 0.75
CA ASN A 61 1.81 -9.83 -0.50
C ASN A 61 1.97 -11.33 -0.22
N THR A 62 2.94 -11.69 0.65
CA THR A 62 3.21 -13.10 0.98
C THR A 62 2.00 -13.79 1.60
N ALA A 63 1.35 -13.16 2.58
CA ALA A 63 0.18 -13.72 3.24
C ALA A 63 -1.05 -13.74 2.32
N GLY A 64 -1.22 -12.74 1.44
CA GLY A 64 -2.28 -12.69 0.43
C GLY A 64 -2.16 -13.78 -0.64
N ARG A 65 -0.93 -14.10 -1.09
CA ARG A 65 -0.65 -15.27 -1.95
C ARG A 65 -1.09 -16.57 -1.28
N ILE A 66 -0.72 -16.75 -0.01
CA ILE A 66 -1.07 -17.95 0.75
C ILE A 66 -2.60 -18.05 0.89
N LEU A 67 -3.28 -16.98 1.30
CA LEU A 67 -4.74 -16.93 1.37
C LEU A 67 -5.39 -17.30 0.02
N LYS A 68 -4.94 -16.70 -1.08
CA LYS A 68 -5.44 -16.97 -2.44
C LYS A 68 -5.30 -18.45 -2.81
N GLY A 69 -4.19 -19.08 -2.48
CA GLY A 69 -3.97 -20.50 -2.71
C GLY A 69 -4.82 -21.41 -1.82
N GLN A 70 -5.00 -21.03 -0.55
CA GLN A 70 -5.84 -21.73 0.43
C GLN A 70 -7.33 -21.65 0.07
N LYS A 71 -7.82 -20.49 -0.37
CA LYS A 71 -9.16 -20.32 -0.97
C LYS A 71 -9.37 -21.14 -2.25
N ALA A 72 -8.28 -21.50 -2.94
CA ALA A 72 -8.27 -22.44 -4.07
C ALA A 72 -7.95 -23.90 -3.65
N GLY A 73 -8.07 -24.25 -2.37
CA GLY A 73 -7.94 -25.62 -1.87
C GLY A 73 -6.51 -26.18 -1.84
N ARG A 74 -5.46 -25.34 -1.95
CA ARG A 74 -4.04 -25.73 -1.95
C ARG A 74 -3.31 -25.25 -0.70
N SER A 75 -2.06 -25.69 -0.48
CA SER A 75 -1.20 -25.23 0.63
C SER A 75 -1.07 -23.70 0.63
N GLY A 76 -0.79 -23.16 -0.56
CA GLY A 76 -0.92 -21.75 -0.93
C GLY A 76 0.39 -20.99 -1.02
N GLU A 77 1.45 -21.46 -0.37
CA GLU A 77 2.78 -20.86 -0.45
C GLU A 77 3.37 -20.93 -1.87
N GLU A 78 3.03 -21.99 -2.62
CA GLU A 78 3.35 -22.21 -4.05
C GLU A 78 2.41 -21.49 -5.03
N GLY A 79 1.47 -20.69 -4.51
CA GLY A 79 0.61 -19.83 -5.31
C GLY A 79 1.39 -18.68 -5.96
N PHE A 80 0.64 -17.84 -6.66
CA PHE A 80 1.10 -16.54 -7.14
C PHE A 80 -0.08 -15.57 -7.07
N LEU A 81 0.13 -14.39 -6.47
CA LEU A 81 -0.61 -13.20 -6.87
C LEU A 81 -0.24 -12.89 -8.33
N VAL A 82 -1.18 -12.40 -9.13
CA VAL A 82 -1.03 -12.34 -10.59
C VAL A 82 0.14 -11.45 -11.03
N TRP A 83 0.50 -10.47 -10.22
CA TRP A 83 1.67 -9.60 -10.40
C TRP A 83 3.00 -10.17 -9.93
N GLU A 84 3.02 -11.19 -9.06
CA GLU A 84 4.26 -11.91 -8.71
C GLU A 84 4.83 -12.69 -9.94
N LYS A 85 4.07 -12.76 -11.04
CA LYS A 85 4.52 -13.27 -12.36
C LYS A 85 4.98 -12.16 -13.32
N PHE A 86 5.03 -10.89 -12.91
CA PHE A 86 5.53 -9.83 -13.78
C PHE A 86 7.07 -9.89 -13.88
N PRO A 87 7.65 -9.76 -15.08
CA PRO A 87 9.06 -10.06 -15.29
C PRO A 87 10.04 -9.04 -14.69
N ASN A 88 9.56 -7.93 -14.15
CA ASN A 88 10.39 -6.87 -13.58
C ASN A 88 9.88 -6.56 -12.17
N THR A 89 10.77 -6.60 -11.18
CA THR A 89 10.45 -6.34 -9.76
C THR A 89 11.55 -5.46 -9.16
N ALA A 90 11.13 -4.49 -8.34
CA ALA A 90 12.01 -3.57 -7.62
C ALA A 90 11.51 -3.33 -6.19
N LEU A 91 12.38 -2.76 -5.35
CA LEU A 91 12.04 -2.27 -4.01
C LEU A 91 12.04 -0.75 -3.97
N LEU A 92 11.14 -0.16 -3.18
CA LEU A 92 10.92 1.29 -3.08
C LEU A 92 11.06 1.77 -1.64
N LYS A 93 11.98 2.71 -1.42
CA LYS A 93 12.17 3.38 -0.13
C LYS A 93 11.04 4.38 0.17
N THR A 94 10.26 4.08 1.20
CA THR A 94 8.96 4.73 1.55
C THR A 94 9.08 5.94 2.48
N TYR A 95 10.26 6.20 3.06
CA TYR A 95 10.47 7.29 4.03
C TYR A 95 10.13 8.70 3.49
N ASN A 96 9.67 9.60 4.38
CA ASN A 96 9.33 10.99 4.10
C ASN A 96 10.48 11.96 4.37
N LEU A 97 10.32 13.23 4.01
CA LEU A 97 11.30 14.27 4.36
C LEU A 97 11.39 14.57 5.87
N ASP A 98 10.34 14.27 6.64
CA ASP A 98 10.23 14.54 8.08
C ASP A 98 9.86 13.32 8.95
N LYS A 99 9.72 12.12 8.35
CA LYS A 99 9.43 10.85 9.05
C LYS A 99 10.17 9.68 8.39
N GLN A 100 10.64 8.74 9.21
CA GLN A 100 11.20 7.46 8.71
C GLN A 100 10.11 6.54 8.15
N VAL A 101 8.95 6.49 8.82
CA VAL A 101 7.74 5.79 8.37
C VAL A 101 6.87 6.80 7.62
N GLY A 102 6.49 6.47 6.38
CA GLY A 102 5.65 7.33 5.53
C GLY A 102 4.16 7.32 5.90
N ASP A 103 3.37 8.21 5.29
CA ASP A 103 1.91 8.15 5.32
C ASP A 103 1.35 8.30 3.90
N SER A 104 0.19 7.71 3.65
CA SER A 104 -0.49 7.70 2.35
C SER A 104 -0.62 9.06 1.63
N ALA A 105 -0.56 10.21 2.30
CA ALA A 105 -0.55 11.52 1.61
C ALA A 105 0.80 11.85 0.95
N SER A 106 1.88 11.54 1.64
CA SER A 106 3.24 11.96 1.31
C SER A 106 3.97 10.91 0.48
N THR A 107 3.67 9.63 0.72
CA THR A 107 4.01 8.51 -0.18
C THR A 107 3.30 8.70 -1.53
N ALA A 108 1.99 9.02 -1.55
CA ALA A 108 1.26 9.32 -2.79
C ALA A 108 1.79 10.57 -3.51
N THR A 109 2.20 11.60 -2.78
CA THR A 109 2.91 12.73 -3.39
C THR A 109 4.23 12.26 -4.02
N SER A 110 4.92 11.28 -3.42
CA SER A 110 6.14 10.69 -3.97
C SER A 110 5.90 9.91 -5.27
N TYR A 111 5.09 8.85 -5.28
CA TYR A 111 4.91 8.00 -6.47
C TYR A 111 3.95 8.57 -7.54
N LEU A 112 3.18 9.64 -7.24
CA LEU A 112 2.33 10.32 -8.23
C LEU A 112 2.88 11.67 -8.72
N CYS A 113 3.70 12.39 -7.95
CA CYS A 113 4.29 13.67 -8.37
C CYS A 113 5.83 13.63 -8.54
N GLY A 114 6.49 12.50 -8.20
CA GLY A 114 7.93 12.32 -8.39
C GLY A 114 8.82 13.13 -7.45
N VAL A 115 8.27 13.62 -6.33
CA VAL A 115 8.95 14.45 -5.34
C VAL A 115 8.47 14.06 -3.94
N LYS A 116 9.38 13.77 -3.01
CA LYS A 116 9.02 13.50 -1.60
C LYS A 116 8.50 14.77 -0.92
N SER A 117 7.51 14.61 -0.04
CA SER A 117 6.92 15.70 0.74
C SER A 117 7.04 15.46 2.25
N ASN A 118 6.39 16.30 3.04
CA ASN A 118 6.26 16.11 4.48
C ASN A 118 4.98 15.32 4.79
N TYR A 119 5.00 14.62 5.91
CA TYR A 119 3.89 13.86 6.47
C TYR A 119 2.55 14.63 6.45
N GLU A 120 1.48 13.94 6.08
CA GLU A 120 0.09 14.41 5.92
C GLU A 120 -0.12 15.55 4.91
N THR A 121 0.87 15.86 4.03
CA THR A 121 0.74 16.86 2.95
C THR A 121 0.56 16.24 1.56
N LEU A 122 -0.39 16.80 0.79
CA LEU A 122 -0.83 16.28 -0.52
C LEU A 122 -0.40 17.18 -1.68
N GLY A 123 0.38 16.63 -2.62
CA GLY A 123 0.72 17.28 -3.88
C GLY A 123 1.58 18.55 -3.74
N LEU A 124 2.35 18.65 -2.65
CA LEU A 124 3.13 19.83 -2.27
C LEU A 124 4.60 19.46 -2.04
N THR A 125 5.49 20.42 -2.24
CA THR A 125 6.91 20.26 -1.85
C THR A 125 7.06 20.25 -0.33
N GLY A 126 8.15 19.64 0.18
CA GLY A 126 8.54 19.67 1.60
C GLY A 126 8.82 21.06 2.20
N ARG A 127 8.59 22.16 1.46
CA ARG A 127 8.53 23.53 2.01
C ARG A 127 7.24 23.80 2.79
N VAL A 128 6.16 23.07 2.52
CA VAL A 128 4.89 23.22 3.25
C VAL A 128 4.87 22.27 4.45
N ARG A 129 4.57 22.78 5.63
CA ARG A 129 4.36 21.96 6.83
C ARG A 129 2.90 21.52 6.93
N PHE A 130 2.65 20.44 7.66
CA PHE A 130 1.29 20.04 8.02
C PHE A 130 0.48 21.23 8.59
N GLY A 131 -0.73 21.43 8.09
CA GLY A 131 -1.63 22.53 8.46
C GLY A 131 -1.27 23.92 7.91
N ASP A 132 -0.13 24.11 7.24
CA ASP A 132 0.28 25.42 6.71
C ASP A 132 -0.45 25.78 5.41
N CYS A 133 -1.73 26.15 5.56
CA CYS A 133 -2.56 26.65 4.47
C CYS A 133 -1.89 27.82 3.72
N PRO A 134 -1.43 28.92 4.36
CA PRO A 134 -0.79 30.04 3.66
C PRO A 134 0.36 29.63 2.73
N THR A 135 1.30 28.79 3.19
CA THR A 135 2.45 28.35 2.39
C THR A 135 2.04 27.38 1.28
N SER A 136 0.94 26.62 1.45
CA SER A 136 0.36 25.77 0.39
C SER A 136 -0.32 26.54 -0.75
N LEU A 137 -0.66 27.82 -0.55
CA LEU A 137 -1.24 28.67 -1.59
C LEU A 137 -0.19 29.23 -2.56
N ASN A 138 1.11 29.15 -2.23
CA ASN A 138 2.18 29.58 -3.12
C ASN A 138 2.33 28.60 -4.30
N PRO A 139 2.20 29.03 -5.58
CA PRO A 139 2.35 28.16 -6.74
C PRO A 139 3.69 27.42 -6.81
N ALA A 140 4.78 28.03 -6.34
CA ALA A 140 6.11 27.41 -6.34
C ALA A 140 6.23 26.18 -5.42
N ASN A 141 5.26 25.98 -4.51
CA ASN A 141 5.19 24.82 -3.63
C ASN A 141 4.24 23.73 -4.16
N ARG A 142 3.51 23.95 -5.26
CA ARG A 142 2.47 23.06 -5.79
C ARG A 142 3.01 22.17 -6.90
N LEU A 143 2.92 20.86 -6.71
CA LEU A 143 3.42 19.86 -7.65
C LEU A 143 2.35 19.47 -8.67
N HIS A 144 2.78 19.27 -9.91
CA HIS A 144 2.00 18.54 -10.90
C HIS A 144 2.17 17.04 -10.71
N SER A 145 1.07 16.30 -10.87
CA SER A 145 1.03 14.84 -10.80
C SER A 145 1.16 14.23 -12.19
N LEU A 146 1.44 12.93 -12.23
CA LEU A 146 1.36 12.09 -13.42
C LEU A 146 -0.01 12.20 -14.11
N LEU A 147 -1.09 12.35 -13.35
CA LEU A 147 -2.42 12.57 -13.90
C LEU A 147 -2.52 13.91 -14.66
N LYS A 148 -1.95 15.00 -14.12
CA LYS A 148 -1.84 16.28 -14.83
C LYS A 148 -0.96 16.15 -16.08
N TRP A 149 0.18 15.49 -15.99
CA TRP A 149 1.08 15.25 -17.12
C TRP A 149 0.44 14.40 -18.22
N ALA A 150 -0.41 13.43 -17.86
CA ALA A 150 -1.19 12.63 -18.81
C ALA A 150 -2.23 13.48 -19.56
N GLN A 151 -2.99 14.32 -18.84
CA GLN A 151 -3.94 15.26 -19.46
C GLN A 151 -3.24 16.27 -20.38
N ASP A 152 -2.07 16.79 -19.99
CA ASP A 152 -1.28 17.72 -20.80
C ASP A 152 -0.76 17.09 -22.10
N ALA A 153 -0.53 15.76 -22.09
CA ALA A 153 -0.19 14.97 -23.28
C ALA A 153 -1.42 14.45 -24.06
N GLY A 154 -2.62 14.95 -23.75
CA GLY A 154 -3.87 14.56 -24.44
C GLY A 154 -4.42 13.19 -24.07
N LYS A 155 -3.85 12.48 -23.09
CA LYS A 155 -4.38 11.21 -22.59
C LYS A 155 -5.60 11.45 -21.71
N VAL A 156 -6.60 10.56 -21.79
CA VAL A 156 -7.71 10.56 -20.82
C VAL A 156 -7.25 9.98 -19.49
N THR A 157 -7.90 10.36 -18.39
CA THR A 157 -7.48 9.95 -17.04
C THR A 157 -8.62 9.40 -16.21
N GLY A 158 -8.34 8.40 -15.38
CA GLY A 158 -9.30 7.82 -14.44
C GLY A 158 -8.72 7.50 -13.07
N LEU A 159 -9.63 7.35 -12.10
CA LEU A 159 -9.41 6.95 -10.72
C LEU A 159 -10.48 5.93 -10.31
N VAL A 160 -10.04 4.83 -9.69
CA VAL A 160 -10.87 3.81 -9.04
C VAL A 160 -10.31 3.54 -7.65
N THR A 161 -11.15 3.50 -6.61
CA THR A 161 -10.73 3.19 -5.24
C THR A 161 -11.84 2.57 -4.38
N THR A 162 -11.48 1.74 -3.39
CA THR A 162 -12.40 1.31 -2.30
C THR A 162 -12.51 2.33 -1.16
N THR A 163 -11.69 3.39 -1.14
CA THR A 163 -11.78 4.48 -0.14
C THR A 163 -12.78 5.56 -0.54
N ARG A 164 -12.86 6.65 0.26
CA ARG A 164 -13.39 7.91 -0.25
C ARG A 164 -12.53 8.38 -1.42
N VAL A 165 -13.12 8.91 -2.50
CA VAL A 165 -12.36 9.48 -3.63
C VAL A 165 -11.55 10.75 -3.27
N THR A 166 -11.78 11.26 -2.05
CA THR A 166 -11.11 12.39 -1.39
C THR A 166 -10.06 11.95 -0.35
N HIS A 167 -9.88 10.64 -0.14
CA HIS A 167 -8.81 10.10 0.70
C HIS A 167 -7.42 10.55 0.19
N ALA A 168 -6.39 10.44 1.02
CA ALA A 168 -5.05 10.98 0.71
C ALA A 168 -4.46 10.44 -0.60
N THR A 169 -4.45 9.12 -0.71
CA THR A 169 -3.98 8.30 -1.83
C THR A 169 -4.58 8.72 -3.18
N PRO A 170 -5.91 8.80 -3.35
CA PRO A 170 -6.52 9.32 -4.59
C PRO A 170 -6.40 10.84 -4.72
N ALA A 171 -6.43 11.60 -3.61
CA ALA A 171 -6.36 13.06 -3.64
C ALA A 171 -5.03 13.59 -4.18
N ALA A 172 -3.91 12.93 -3.93
CA ALA A 172 -2.60 13.34 -4.45
C ALA A 172 -2.54 13.41 -6.00
N LEU A 173 -3.42 12.68 -6.70
CA LEU A 173 -3.58 12.79 -8.16
C LEU A 173 -4.00 14.19 -8.63
N TYR A 174 -4.76 14.95 -7.83
CA TYR A 174 -5.36 16.22 -8.26
C TYR A 174 -5.19 17.37 -7.27
N ALA A 175 -5.35 17.13 -5.98
CA ALA A 175 -5.36 18.15 -4.94
C ALA A 175 -3.97 18.66 -4.56
N LYS A 176 -3.95 19.87 -3.99
CA LYS A 176 -2.83 20.53 -3.33
C LYS A 176 -3.32 20.99 -1.95
N ALA A 177 -2.95 20.26 -0.89
CA ALA A 177 -3.47 20.49 0.46
C ALA A 177 -2.38 20.27 1.54
N ALA A 178 -2.29 21.19 2.49
CA ALA A 178 -1.34 21.12 3.60
C ALA A 178 -1.72 20.10 4.68
N ASN A 179 -2.87 19.44 4.55
CA ASN A 179 -3.44 18.53 5.54
C ASN A 179 -4.38 17.57 4.79
N ARG A 180 -4.12 16.25 4.89
CA ARG A 180 -4.92 15.20 4.23
C ARG A 180 -6.39 15.16 4.68
N TYR A 181 -6.68 15.65 5.88
CA TYR A 181 -8.01 15.65 6.48
C TYR A 181 -8.91 16.81 6.00
N TRP A 182 -8.44 17.74 5.15
CA TRP A 182 -9.30 18.77 4.54
C TRP A 182 -10.11 18.25 3.35
N GLU A 183 -10.76 17.09 3.55
CA GLU A 183 -11.57 16.41 2.53
C GLU A 183 -12.78 17.25 2.10
N CYS A 184 -13.46 17.85 3.08
CA CYS A 184 -14.53 18.84 2.90
C CYS A 184 -14.25 20.14 3.68
N ASP A 185 -15.11 21.14 3.48
CA ASP A 185 -14.98 22.48 4.06
C ASP A 185 -14.98 22.50 5.59
N THR A 186 -15.73 21.62 6.26
CA THR A 186 -15.86 21.63 7.74
C THR A 186 -14.52 21.53 8.47
N PHE A 187 -13.65 20.58 8.09
CA PHE A 187 -12.36 20.42 8.75
C PHE A 187 -11.39 21.56 8.37
N ALA A 188 -11.41 22.04 7.12
CA ALA A 188 -10.65 23.22 6.73
C ALA A 188 -11.09 24.49 7.50
N ILE A 189 -12.38 24.68 7.75
CA ILE A 189 -12.91 25.81 8.53
C ILE A 189 -12.55 25.67 10.01
N ARG A 190 -12.77 24.49 10.60
CA ARG A 190 -12.45 24.18 12.01
C ARG A 190 -10.98 24.45 12.32
N ASP A 191 -10.08 24.07 11.42
CA ASP A 191 -8.63 24.19 11.58
C ASP A 191 -8.12 25.63 11.25
N GLY A 192 -9.02 26.61 11.07
CA GLY A 192 -8.68 27.99 10.73
C GLY A 192 -8.21 28.21 9.28
N ALA A 193 -8.26 27.16 8.46
CA ALA A 193 -7.70 27.08 7.11
C ALA A 193 -8.72 27.33 6.00
N GLY A 194 -9.95 27.78 6.28
CA GLY A 194 -11.06 27.94 5.31
C GLY A 194 -10.83 28.89 4.09
N ARG A 195 -9.62 29.45 3.94
CA ARG A 195 -9.14 30.10 2.70
C ARG A 195 -8.46 29.14 1.73
N CYS A 196 -8.11 27.94 2.18
CA CYS A 196 -7.70 26.81 1.36
C CYS A 196 -8.96 26.05 0.91
N LYS A 197 -8.99 25.67 -0.37
CA LYS A 197 -10.09 24.89 -0.95
C LYS A 197 -9.98 23.44 -0.51
N ASP A 198 -11.07 22.86 -0.01
CA ASP A 198 -11.15 21.45 0.35
C ASP A 198 -10.94 20.50 -0.85
N ILE A 199 -10.53 19.27 -0.57
CA ILE A 199 -10.15 18.28 -1.58
C ILE A 199 -11.33 17.95 -2.51
N ALA A 200 -12.54 17.77 -1.97
CA ALA A 200 -13.74 17.51 -2.77
C ALA A 200 -14.04 18.62 -3.78
N ARG A 201 -13.83 19.89 -3.42
CA ARG A 201 -13.90 21.01 -4.37
C ARG A 201 -12.74 21.02 -5.36
N GLN A 202 -11.53 20.64 -4.96
CA GLN A 202 -10.39 20.53 -5.90
C GLN A 202 -10.62 19.43 -6.95
N LEU A 203 -11.34 18.34 -6.60
CA LEU A 203 -11.74 17.28 -7.52
C LEU A 203 -12.67 17.76 -8.64
N ILE A 204 -13.59 18.70 -8.39
CA ILE A 204 -14.63 19.09 -9.36
C ILE A 204 -14.46 20.48 -9.98
N GLU A 205 -13.71 21.38 -9.35
CA GLU A 205 -13.53 22.77 -9.83
C GLU A 205 -12.19 23.02 -10.55
N ASP A 206 -11.12 22.32 -10.15
CA ASP A 206 -9.74 22.63 -10.57
C ASP A 206 -9.14 21.57 -11.50
N SER A 207 -8.15 21.96 -12.30
CA SER A 207 -7.33 21.02 -13.09
C SER A 207 -6.22 20.43 -12.21
N PRO A 208 -5.95 19.11 -12.26
CA PRO A 208 -6.49 18.15 -13.24
C PRO A 208 -7.83 17.48 -12.85
N GLY A 209 -8.26 17.59 -11.59
CA GLY A 209 -9.38 16.83 -11.04
C GLY A 209 -10.66 16.89 -11.88
N ARG A 210 -11.09 18.11 -12.21
CA ARG A 210 -12.37 18.36 -12.91
C ARG A 210 -12.45 17.70 -14.29
N ASP A 211 -11.31 17.41 -14.92
CA ASP A 211 -11.21 16.89 -16.28
C ASP A 211 -10.90 15.37 -16.29
N ILE A 212 -10.88 14.71 -15.12
CA ILE A 212 -10.86 13.25 -14.99
C ILE A 212 -12.12 12.65 -15.61
N LYS A 213 -11.96 11.67 -16.52
CA LYS A 213 -13.06 11.03 -17.25
C LYS A 213 -13.80 9.96 -16.45
N VAL A 214 -13.12 9.27 -15.53
CA VAL A 214 -13.73 8.26 -14.65
C VAL A 214 -13.29 8.46 -13.19
N VAL A 215 -14.24 8.57 -12.27
CA VAL A 215 -14.00 8.66 -10.82
C VAL A 215 -14.94 7.68 -10.12
N LEU A 216 -14.42 6.56 -9.61
CA LEU A 216 -15.20 5.52 -8.94
C LEU A 216 -14.69 5.27 -7.51
N GLY A 217 -15.58 5.27 -6.53
CA GLY A 217 -15.26 4.93 -5.14
C GLY A 217 -16.33 5.36 -4.13
N GLY A 218 -15.93 5.70 -2.91
CA GLY A 218 -16.80 6.18 -1.84
C GLY A 218 -16.75 7.69 -1.60
N GLY A 219 -17.37 8.15 -0.51
CA GLY A 219 -17.29 9.53 -0.02
C GLY A 219 -18.44 10.46 -0.39
N ARG A 220 -19.67 9.94 -0.60
CA ARG A 220 -20.85 10.77 -0.93
C ARG A 220 -21.08 11.94 0.03
N THR A 221 -20.77 11.81 1.32
CA THR A 221 -21.01 12.86 2.33
C THR A 221 -20.08 14.05 2.20
N VAL A 222 -18.81 13.79 1.91
CA VAL A 222 -17.77 14.80 1.64
C VAL A 222 -18.13 15.62 0.39
N MET A 223 -18.77 14.97 -0.58
CA MET A 223 -19.32 15.56 -1.80
C MET A 223 -20.68 16.25 -1.58
N GLY A 224 -21.22 16.27 -0.35
CA GLY A 224 -22.43 17.03 0.00
C GLY A 224 -23.75 16.25 -0.09
N THR A 225 -23.72 14.92 -0.16
CA THR A 225 -24.93 14.09 0.00
C THR A 225 -25.26 13.94 1.48
N PRO A 226 -26.51 14.20 1.94
CA PRO A 226 -26.89 13.96 3.33
C PRO A 226 -26.78 12.48 3.71
N SER A 227 -26.01 12.16 4.76
CA SER A 227 -26.03 10.79 5.32
C SER A 227 -27.32 10.53 6.10
N LYS A 228 -27.63 9.24 6.26
CA LYS A 228 -28.66 8.74 7.19
C LYS A 228 -28.08 8.17 8.48
N VAL A 229 -26.74 8.14 8.62
CA VAL A 229 -26.03 7.49 9.73
C VAL A 229 -25.13 8.50 10.42
N ASP A 230 -25.44 8.81 11.68
CA ASP A 230 -24.65 9.70 12.53
C ASP A 230 -23.32 9.04 12.94
N ASP A 231 -22.24 9.83 13.03
CA ASP A 231 -20.85 9.38 13.23
C ASP A 231 -19.92 10.61 13.34
N ASP A 232 -19.20 10.71 14.45
CA ASP A 232 -18.41 11.88 14.84
C ASP A 232 -17.21 12.18 13.90
N TYR A 233 -16.76 11.23 13.09
CA TYR A 233 -15.60 11.39 12.20
C TYR A 233 -15.97 11.77 10.75
N LYS A 234 -17.26 11.89 10.41
CA LYS A 234 -17.69 12.20 9.03
C LYS A 234 -17.49 13.67 8.67
N CYS A 235 -16.76 13.91 7.58
CA CYS A 235 -16.69 15.24 6.95
C CYS A 235 -17.99 15.55 6.20
N TYR A 236 -18.91 16.25 6.87
CA TYR A 236 -20.11 16.82 6.25
C TYR A 236 -19.84 18.21 5.69
N ARG A 237 -20.44 18.57 4.54
CA ARG A 237 -20.34 19.94 4.02
C ARG A 237 -21.20 20.93 4.80
N THR A 238 -20.64 22.09 5.14
CA THR A 238 -21.38 23.22 5.77
C THR A 238 -21.70 24.34 4.78
N ASP A 239 -21.05 24.37 3.62
CA ASP A 239 -21.34 25.33 2.53
C ASP A 239 -22.67 25.07 1.79
N GLY A 240 -23.38 23.98 2.11
CA GLY A 240 -24.71 23.65 1.59
C GLY A 240 -24.73 23.15 0.15
N ARG A 241 -23.57 22.81 -0.43
CA ARG A 241 -23.42 22.37 -1.81
C ARG A 241 -23.50 20.85 -1.96
N ASN A 242 -23.88 20.40 -3.16
CA ASN A 242 -23.76 19.01 -3.59
C ASN A 242 -22.85 18.96 -4.83
N LEU A 243 -21.59 18.60 -4.60
CA LEU A 243 -20.51 18.68 -5.59
C LEU A 243 -20.61 17.60 -6.67
N ALA A 244 -21.24 16.46 -6.39
CA ALA A 244 -21.48 15.40 -7.39
C ALA A 244 -22.59 15.83 -8.38
N GLU A 245 -23.64 16.47 -7.87
CA GLU A 245 -24.70 17.08 -8.70
C GLU A 245 -24.16 18.27 -9.50
N GLU A 246 -23.38 19.16 -8.87
CA GLU A 246 -22.71 20.27 -9.57
C GLU A 246 -21.76 19.78 -10.66
N TRP A 247 -21.00 18.70 -10.42
CA TRP A 247 -20.13 18.06 -11.41
C TRP A 247 -20.94 17.54 -12.62
N ARG A 248 -22.08 16.87 -12.40
CA ARG A 248 -22.90 16.34 -13.51
C ARG A 248 -23.44 17.50 -14.36
N GLN A 249 -23.98 18.53 -13.71
CA GLN A 249 -24.44 19.76 -14.37
C GLN A 249 -23.29 20.50 -15.11
N GLU A 250 -22.05 20.40 -14.62
CA GLU A 250 -20.86 20.93 -15.31
C GLU A 250 -20.65 20.28 -16.68
N LYS A 251 -20.74 18.95 -16.75
CA LYS A 251 -20.54 18.19 -17.99
C LYS A 251 -21.70 18.34 -18.96
N GLU A 252 -22.93 18.27 -18.45
CA GLU A 252 -24.14 18.55 -19.23
C GLU A 252 -24.06 19.93 -19.92
N ARG A 253 -23.59 20.96 -19.18
CA ARG A 253 -23.41 22.33 -19.70
C ARG A 253 -22.24 22.47 -20.70
N ARG A 254 -21.26 21.57 -20.67
CA ARG A 254 -20.21 21.43 -21.71
C ARG A 254 -20.70 20.70 -22.96
N GLY A 255 -21.88 20.08 -22.90
CA GLY A 255 -22.40 19.22 -23.96
C GLY A 255 -21.84 17.80 -23.96
N GLU A 256 -21.14 17.41 -22.88
CA GLU A 256 -20.55 16.07 -22.72
C GLU A 256 -21.46 15.18 -21.86
N LYS A 257 -21.55 13.89 -22.22
CA LYS A 257 -22.45 12.94 -21.57
C LYS A 257 -21.85 12.41 -20.26
N ALA A 258 -22.31 12.97 -19.15
CA ALA A 258 -21.98 12.47 -17.83
C ALA A 258 -23.01 11.47 -17.29
N ALA A 259 -22.51 10.39 -16.69
CA ALA A 259 -23.26 9.52 -15.79
C ALA A 259 -22.81 9.77 -14.34
N TYR A 260 -23.76 9.90 -13.42
CA TYR A 260 -23.52 9.84 -11.98
C TYR A 260 -24.28 8.63 -11.43
N VAL A 261 -23.57 7.72 -10.77
CA VAL A 261 -24.10 6.43 -10.27
C VAL A 261 -23.75 6.21 -8.80
N THR A 262 -24.57 5.42 -8.10
CA THR A 262 -24.55 5.29 -6.63
C THR A 262 -24.64 3.86 -6.12
N ASN A 263 -24.90 2.87 -6.99
CA ASN A 263 -24.94 1.44 -6.67
C ASN A 263 -24.44 0.57 -7.83
N THR A 264 -24.23 -0.73 -7.57
CA THR A 264 -23.75 -1.73 -8.54
C THR A 264 -24.61 -1.78 -9.81
N GLY A 265 -25.93 -1.77 -9.65
CA GLY A 265 -26.90 -1.89 -10.74
C GLY A 265 -26.86 -0.67 -11.67
N GLU A 266 -26.78 0.54 -11.11
CA GLU A 266 -26.58 1.76 -11.89
C GLU A 266 -25.26 1.72 -12.67
N LEU A 267 -24.15 1.29 -12.05
CA LEU A 267 -22.84 1.17 -12.73
C LEU A 267 -22.88 0.18 -13.89
N LEU A 268 -23.45 -1.02 -13.69
CA LEU A 268 -23.52 -2.06 -14.73
C LEU A 268 -24.50 -1.73 -15.87
N ASN A 269 -25.41 -0.76 -15.68
CA ASN A 269 -26.32 -0.26 -16.71
C ASN A 269 -25.82 1.01 -17.42
N VAL A 270 -24.62 1.51 -17.14
CA VAL A 270 -24.02 2.63 -17.89
C VAL A 270 -23.72 2.18 -19.33
N ASP A 271 -24.16 2.96 -20.34
CA ASP A 271 -23.67 2.79 -21.71
C ASP A 271 -22.21 3.26 -21.81
N LEU A 272 -21.29 2.34 -21.52
CA LEU A 272 -19.85 2.57 -21.57
C LEU A 272 -19.37 2.98 -22.97
N ASN A 273 -20.13 2.74 -24.05
CA ASN A 273 -19.76 3.19 -25.39
C ASN A 273 -19.94 4.69 -25.55
N SER A 274 -21.11 5.23 -25.16
CA SER A 274 -21.45 6.63 -25.42
C SER A 274 -21.36 7.57 -24.21
N THR A 275 -21.03 7.07 -23.02
CA THR A 275 -20.67 7.93 -21.86
C THR A 275 -19.28 8.55 -22.04
N ASP A 276 -19.19 9.87 -21.85
CA ASP A 276 -17.96 10.67 -21.96
C ASP A 276 -17.28 10.93 -20.61
N PHE A 277 -18.06 10.91 -19.52
CA PHE A 277 -17.65 11.15 -18.14
C PHE A 277 -18.46 10.25 -17.19
N LEU A 278 -17.81 9.59 -16.24
CA LEU A 278 -18.46 8.73 -15.23
C LEU A 278 -17.98 9.08 -13.83
N MET A 279 -18.93 9.40 -12.93
CA MET A 279 -18.68 9.48 -11.49
C MET A 279 -19.54 8.44 -10.78
N GLY A 280 -18.93 7.62 -9.93
CA GLY A 280 -19.59 6.58 -9.15
C GLY A 280 -19.23 6.72 -7.69
N LEU A 281 -20.21 7.07 -6.85
CA LEU A 281 -20.02 7.26 -5.41
C LEU A 281 -20.93 6.30 -4.64
N PHE A 282 -20.37 5.14 -4.30
CA PHE A 282 -21.13 3.95 -3.88
C PHE A 282 -21.32 3.84 -2.36
N SER A 283 -20.42 4.45 -1.58
CA SER A 283 -20.51 4.55 -0.12
C SER A 283 -20.56 6.01 0.34
N ASP A 284 -21.16 6.22 1.52
CA ASP A 284 -21.17 7.50 2.22
C ASP A 284 -19.76 7.89 2.70
N SER A 285 -18.93 6.91 3.10
CA SER A 285 -17.51 7.06 3.47
C SER A 285 -16.65 6.09 2.63
N HIS A 286 -15.64 5.42 3.20
CA HIS A 286 -15.01 4.24 2.56
C HIS A 286 -16.04 3.12 2.31
N PHE A 287 -15.70 2.13 1.50
CA PHE A 287 -16.51 0.92 1.34
C PHE A 287 -16.51 0.08 2.64
N PRO A 288 -17.54 -0.77 2.86
CA PRO A 288 -17.41 -1.92 3.74
C PRO A 288 -16.45 -2.94 3.12
N TYR A 289 -15.68 -3.63 3.96
CA TYR A 289 -14.75 -4.69 3.55
C TYR A 289 -15.45 -5.80 2.75
N HIS A 290 -14.78 -6.31 1.73
CA HIS A 290 -15.23 -7.41 0.87
C HIS A 290 -15.77 -8.60 1.67
N VAL A 291 -14.97 -9.10 2.63
CA VAL A 291 -15.31 -10.23 3.52
C VAL A 291 -16.45 -9.94 4.52
N LYS A 292 -16.99 -8.72 4.53
CA LYS A 292 -18.15 -8.32 5.36
C LYS A 292 -19.41 -8.02 4.56
N ARG A 293 -19.36 -8.04 3.22
CA ARG A 293 -20.48 -7.69 2.33
C ARG A 293 -21.43 -8.88 2.17
N ASP A 294 -22.71 -8.66 2.46
CA ASP A 294 -23.76 -9.69 2.31
C ASP A 294 -24.31 -9.79 0.87
N ALA A 295 -25.37 -10.58 0.67
CA ALA A 295 -26.02 -10.71 -0.65
C ALA A 295 -26.69 -9.40 -1.14
N ASN A 296 -27.03 -8.47 -0.25
CA ASN A 296 -27.58 -7.16 -0.59
C ASN A 296 -26.47 -6.18 -1.00
N ASP A 297 -25.37 -6.16 -0.24
CA ASP A 297 -24.17 -5.36 -0.54
C ASP A 297 -23.50 -5.78 -1.85
N ASN A 298 -23.54 -7.07 -2.18
CA ASN A 298 -23.05 -7.61 -3.46
C ASN A 298 -24.10 -7.54 -4.58
N GLY A 299 -25.36 -7.25 -4.24
CA GLY A 299 -26.48 -7.15 -5.18
C GLY A 299 -26.52 -5.84 -5.98
N PRO A 300 -27.53 -5.67 -6.87
CA PRO A 300 -27.65 -4.49 -7.73
C PRO A 300 -27.89 -3.19 -6.94
N ASN A 301 -28.50 -3.25 -5.76
CA ASN A 301 -28.70 -2.07 -4.91
C ASN A 301 -27.50 -1.77 -3.99
N GLY A 302 -26.48 -2.64 -4.00
CA GLY A 302 -25.30 -2.56 -3.15
C GLY A 302 -24.14 -1.81 -3.81
N ILE A 303 -22.92 -2.25 -3.50
CA ILE A 303 -21.65 -1.59 -3.85
C ILE A 303 -20.88 -2.48 -4.84
N PRO A 304 -20.32 -1.96 -5.94
CA PRO A 304 -19.56 -2.78 -6.89
C PRO A 304 -18.26 -3.32 -6.27
N THR A 305 -17.70 -4.37 -6.85
CA THR A 305 -16.34 -4.84 -6.52
C THR A 305 -15.27 -3.96 -7.14
N LEU A 306 -14.02 -4.05 -6.64
CA LEU A 306 -12.88 -3.34 -7.25
C LEU A 306 -12.68 -3.77 -8.72
N THR A 307 -12.88 -5.05 -9.00
CA THR A 307 -12.91 -5.66 -10.33
C THR A 307 -13.97 -5.03 -11.24
N GLN A 308 -15.23 -4.92 -10.78
CA GLN A 308 -16.33 -4.31 -11.54
C GLN A 308 -16.08 -2.82 -11.83
N MET A 309 -15.59 -2.06 -10.86
CA MET A 309 -15.24 -0.65 -11.08
C MET A 309 -14.09 -0.50 -12.09
N THR A 310 -13.06 -1.33 -11.99
CA THR A 310 -11.93 -1.32 -12.93
C THR A 310 -12.39 -1.69 -14.35
N GLN A 311 -13.30 -2.66 -14.49
CA GLN A 311 -13.87 -3.05 -15.78
C GLN A 311 -14.65 -1.90 -16.44
N ALA A 312 -15.51 -1.22 -15.67
CA ALA A 312 -16.26 -0.04 -16.15
C ALA A 312 -15.33 1.11 -16.54
N ALA A 313 -14.28 1.36 -15.75
CA ALA A 313 -13.27 2.38 -16.06
C ALA A 313 -12.52 2.07 -17.37
N LEU A 314 -12.06 0.83 -17.56
CA LEU A 314 -11.40 0.41 -18.80
C LEU A 314 -12.32 0.48 -20.02
N GLY A 315 -13.61 0.15 -19.87
CA GLY A 315 -14.61 0.28 -20.93
C GLY A 315 -14.78 1.72 -21.47
N ILE A 316 -14.58 2.73 -20.62
CA ILE A 316 -14.56 4.14 -21.04
C ILE A 316 -13.17 4.56 -21.54
N LEU A 317 -12.12 4.31 -20.77
CA LEU A 317 -10.79 4.91 -20.98
C LEU A 317 -10.04 4.32 -22.19
N LYS A 318 -10.17 3.02 -22.47
CA LYS A 318 -9.48 2.34 -23.59
C LYS A 318 -9.85 2.87 -24.97
N LYS A 319 -10.99 3.58 -25.11
CA LYS A 319 -11.45 4.17 -26.38
C LYS A 319 -10.59 5.35 -26.83
N ALA A 320 -9.72 5.90 -25.99
CA ALA A 320 -8.95 7.09 -26.30
C ALA A 320 -7.84 6.87 -27.33
N GLU A 321 -7.76 7.78 -28.30
CA GLU A 321 -6.77 7.79 -29.38
C GLU A 321 -5.33 7.82 -28.83
N TYR A 322 -5.03 8.82 -27.98
CA TYR A 322 -3.73 9.02 -27.33
C TYR A 322 -3.45 8.08 -26.15
N GLY A 323 -4.43 7.23 -25.79
CA GLY A 323 -4.38 6.34 -24.64
C GLY A 323 -4.79 7.01 -23.33
N PHE A 324 -4.48 6.35 -22.21
CA PHE A 324 -4.96 6.77 -20.89
C PHE A 324 -3.96 6.55 -19.74
N PHE A 325 -4.19 7.27 -18.64
CA PHE A 325 -3.65 6.92 -17.32
C PHE A 325 -4.80 6.52 -16.38
N LEU A 326 -4.66 5.40 -15.66
CA LEU A 326 -5.62 4.95 -14.66
C LEU A 326 -4.89 4.61 -13.35
N MET A 327 -5.42 5.11 -12.23
CA MET A 327 -5.08 4.59 -10.90
C MET A 327 -6.21 3.70 -10.38
N VAL A 328 -5.85 2.56 -9.81
CA VAL A 328 -6.76 1.62 -9.13
C VAL A 328 -6.22 1.33 -7.74
N GLU A 329 -7.02 1.52 -6.71
CA GLU A 329 -6.61 1.44 -5.30
C GLU A 329 -7.46 0.44 -4.52
N SER A 330 -6.82 -0.56 -3.91
CA SER A 330 -7.39 -1.36 -2.84
C SER A 330 -6.95 -0.77 -1.50
N GLY A 331 -7.62 0.32 -1.10
CA GLY A 331 -7.21 1.12 0.05
C GLY A 331 -7.73 0.62 1.40
N LEU A 332 -8.60 -0.39 1.40
CA LEU A 332 -9.06 -1.04 2.63
C LEU A 332 -8.04 -2.04 3.22
N ILE A 333 -6.93 -2.33 2.50
CA ILE A 333 -5.83 -3.16 3.01
C ILE A 333 -5.23 -2.49 4.26
N ASP A 334 -4.74 -1.25 4.13
CA ASP A 334 -4.31 -0.36 5.22
C ASP A 334 -5.32 -0.33 6.38
N LEU A 335 -6.58 0.02 6.09
CA LEU A 335 -7.62 0.14 7.11
C LEU A 335 -7.84 -1.18 7.91
N GLY A 336 -7.64 -2.35 7.28
CA GLY A 336 -7.68 -3.64 7.96
C GLY A 336 -6.46 -3.91 8.85
N LEU A 337 -5.27 -3.51 8.39
CA LEU A 337 -4.00 -3.66 9.11
C LEU A 337 -3.92 -2.70 10.32
N HIS A 338 -4.36 -1.45 10.15
CA HIS A 338 -4.56 -0.46 11.22
C HIS A 338 -5.40 -0.98 12.41
N ARG A 339 -6.32 -1.92 12.15
CA ARG A 339 -7.20 -2.56 13.16
C ARG A 339 -6.66 -3.91 13.69
N ASN A 340 -5.46 -4.31 13.28
CA ASN A 340 -4.90 -5.66 13.45
C ASN A 340 -5.85 -6.80 12.98
N GLN A 341 -6.65 -6.57 11.94
CA GLN A 341 -7.63 -7.52 11.41
C GLN A 341 -7.15 -8.06 10.04
N PRO A 342 -6.20 -9.01 10.01
CA PRO A 342 -5.57 -9.44 8.76
C PRO A 342 -6.54 -10.15 7.83
N VAL A 343 -7.61 -10.78 8.35
CA VAL A 343 -8.68 -11.39 7.54
C VAL A 343 -9.30 -10.36 6.59
N LYS A 344 -9.62 -9.16 7.10
CA LYS A 344 -10.11 -8.05 6.28
C LYS A 344 -9.05 -7.58 5.29
N ALA A 345 -7.83 -7.32 5.77
CA ALA A 345 -6.77 -6.77 4.94
C ALA A 345 -6.38 -7.69 3.76
N LEU A 346 -6.24 -9.00 3.99
CA LEU A 346 -5.80 -9.93 2.96
C LEU A 346 -6.92 -10.29 1.97
N GLU A 347 -8.19 -10.21 2.34
CA GLU A 347 -9.29 -10.32 1.39
C GLU A 347 -9.37 -9.10 0.45
N GLU A 348 -8.95 -7.92 0.90
CA GLU A 348 -8.76 -6.75 0.02
C GLU A 348 -7.51 -6.88 -0.89
N VAL A 349 -6.50 -7.67 -0.49
CA VAL A 349 -5.39 -8.09 -1.39
C VAL A 349 -5.89 -9.06 -2.46
N VAL A 350 -6.77 -10.00 -2.13
CA VAL A 350 -7.39 -10.92 -3.10
C VAL A 350 -8.31 -10.15 -4.07
N GLN A 351 -9.07 -9.16 -3.61
CA GLN A 351 -9.82 -8.27 -4.50
C GLN A 351 -8.93 -7.43 -5.43
N LEU A 352 -7.72 -7.06 -5.01
CA LEU A 352 -6.75 -6.40 -5.88
C LEU A 352 -6.21 -7.38 -6.95
N ASP A 353 -5.96 -8.64 -6.58
CA ASP A 353 -5.55 -9.70 -7.51
C ASP A 353 -6.58 -9.94 -8.62
N GLU A 354 -7.86 -10.03 -8.27
CA GLU A 354 -8.96 -10.13 -9.23
C GLU A 354 -9.01 -8.91 -10.19
N ALA A 355 -8.85 -7.70 -9.66
CA ALA A 355 -8.90 -6.47 -10.45
C ALA A 355 -7.71 -6.36 -11.43
N VAL A 356 -6.51 -6.75 -11.02
CA VAL A 356 -5.32 -6.83 -11.90
C VAL A 356 -5.50 -7.93 -12.94
N SER A 357 -6.02 -9.11 -12.54
CA SER A 357 -6.29 -10.24 -13.44
C SER A 357 -7.28 -9.87 -14.55
N MET A 358 -8.39 -9.23 -14.20
CA MET A 358 -9.39 -8.73 -15.16
C MET A 358 -8.81 -7.66 -16.10
N ALA A 359 -7.93 -6.79 -15.61
CA ALA A 359 -7.26 -5.82 -16.47
C ALA A 359 -6.30 -6.51 -17.46
N LEU A 360 -5.58 -7.55 -17.04
CA LEU A 360 -4.68 -8.33 -17.90
C LEU A 360 -5.40 -9.08 -19.01
N THR A 361 -6.59 -9.65 -18.76
CA THR A 361 -7.41 -10.25 -19.85
C THR A 361 -7.97 -9.22 -20.83
N THR A 362 -7.94 -7.94 -20.45
CA THR A 362 -8.54 -6.83 -21.18
C THR A 362 -7.52 -5.98 -21.95
N LEU A 363 -6.21 -6.09 -21.69
CA LEU A 363 -5.20 -5.12 -22.14
C LEU A 363 -4.07 -5.74 -22.96
N ASN A 364 -3.39 -4.92 -23.76
CA ASN A 364 -2.25 -5.35 -24.56
C ASN A 364 -0.94 -4.86 -23.92
N LEU A 365 -0.14 -5.78 -23.37
CA LEU A 365 1.15 -5.44 -22.75
C LEU A 365 2.21 -4.92 -23.73
N GLU A 366 1.95 -4.98 -25.05
CA GLU A 366 2.82 -4.34 -26.05
C GLU A 366 2.72 -2.80 -26.05
N ASP A 367 1.58 -2.23 -25.64
CA ASP A 367 1.33 -0.78 -25.58
C ASP A 367 0.93 -0.26 -24.20
N THR A 368 0.69 -1.16 -23.23
CA THR A 368 0.16 -0.84 -21.91
C THR A 368 1.15 -1.22 -20.82
N LEU A 369 1.62 -0.22 -20.08
CA LEU A 369 2.46 -0.39 -18.89
C LEU A 369 1.55 -0.58 -17.66
N ILE A 370 1.72 -1.70 -16.96
CA ILE A 370 1.00 -2.01 -15.71
C ILE A 370 2.00 -2.13 -14.57
N LEU A 371 1.76 -1.39 -13.49
CA LEU A 371 2.47 -1.48 -12.23
C LEU A 371 1.51 -2.00 -11.15
N VAL A 372 2.01 -2.83 -10.23
CA VAL A 372 1.41 -3.06 -8.91
C VAL A 372 2.43 -2.72 -7.83
N THR A 373 2.05 -1.89 -6.86
CA THR A 373 2.93 -1.48 -5.74
C THR A 373 2.10 -1.21 -4.49
N ALA A 374 2.79 -1.01 -3.37
CA ALA A 374 2.24 -0.29 -2.23
C ALA A 374 2.86 1.10 -2.10
N ASP A 375 2.35 1.86 -1.13
CA ASP A 375 2.82 3.17 -0.75
C ASP A 375 3.61 3.15 0.58
N HIS A 376 3.17 2.36 1.55
CA HIS A 376 3.91 1.94 2.75
C HIS A 376 3.60 0.48 3.11
N SER A 377 4.18 -0.02 4.20
CA SER A 377 3.81 -1.30 4.79
C SER A 377 3.01 -1.10 6.09
N HIS A 378 2.86 -2.14 6.90
CA HIS A 378 2.38 -2.13 8.29
C HIS A 378 3.30 -3.00 9.13
N THR A 379 3.18 -2.95 10.45
CA THR A 379 3.99 -3.81 11.34
C THR A 379 3.57 -5.28 11.36
N LEU A 380 2.93 -5.77 10.29
CA LEU A 380 2.51 -7.15 10.07
C LEU A 380 3.73 -8.08 9.93
N THR A 381 3.75 -9.12 10.75
CA THR A 381 4.79 -10.14 10.81
C THR A 381 4.23 -11.53 10.50
N LEU A 382 4.99 -12.32 9.75
CA LEU A 382 4.71 -13.73 9.49
C LEU A 382 5.66 -14.57 10.36
N ASN A 383 5.11 -15.27 11.35
CA ASN A 383 5.87 -15.85 12.46
C ASN A 383 6.13 -17.35 12.24
N GLY A 384 7.39 -17.76 12.39
CA GLY A 384 7.78 -19.17 12.34
C GLY A 384 7.44 -19.91 13.65
N PHE A 385 7.00 -21.17 13.65
CA PHE A 385 7.12 -22.16 12.57
C PHE A 385 5.84 -23.01 12.40
N PRO A 386 4.78 -22.48 11.78
CA PRO A 386 3.65 -23.29 11.31
C PRO A 386 4.09 -24.27 10.19
N PRO A 387 3.39 -25.40 10.00
CA PRO A 387 3.65 -26.30 8.88
C PRO A 387 3.20 -25.72 7.54
N ARG A 388 3.75 -26.25 6.44
CA ARG A 388 3.29 -25.97 5.06
C ARG A 388 1.80 -26.33 4.92
N GLY A 389 1.00 -25.44 4.35
CA GLY A 389 -0.47 -25.59 4.25
C GLY A 389 -1.23 -25.34 5.56
N ASN A 390 -0.60 -24.79 6.59
CA ASN A 390 -1.32 -24.25 7.74
C ASN A 390 -2.11 -23.00 7.30
N ASP A 391 -3.38 -22.94 7.67
CA ASP A 391 -4.21 -21.74 7.67
C ASP A 391 -3.41 -20.46 8.01
N ILE A 392 -3.40 -19.47 7.11
CA ILE A 392 -2.63 -18.24 7.25
C ILE A 392 -3.05 -17.38 8.46
N PHE A 393 -4.31 -17.49 8.89
CA PHE A 393 -4.84 -16.86 10.10
C PHE A 393 -4.77 -17.78 11.32
N GLY A 394 -4.47 -19.06 11.12
CA GLY A 394 -4.44 -20.10 12.13
C GLY A 394 -3.41 -19.87 13.24
N THR A 395 -3.51 -20.68 14.29
CA THR A 395 -2.54 -20.71 15.39
C THR A 395 -1.54 -21.85 15.27
N THR A 396 -0.33 -21.62 15.77
CA THR A 396 0.72 -22.63 15.90
C THR A 396 1.12 -22.83 17.36
N TRP A 397 1.71 -23.99 17.64
CA TRP A 397 2.13 -24.45 18.97
C TRP A 397 3.61 -24.79 18.95
N ASP A 398 4.40 -24.16 19.83
CA ASP A 398 5.83 -24.41 19.93
C ASP A 398 6.24 -24.54 21.41
N VAL A 399 6.91 -25.64 21.74
CA VAL A 399 7.40 -25.97 23.09
C VAL A 399 8.48 -25.02 23.61
N ARG A 400 9.02 -24.15 22.74
CA ARG A 400 9.96 -23.08 23.09
C ARG A 400 9.27 -21.84 23.67
N ILE A 401 7.95 -21.70 23.52
CA ILE A 401 7.18 -20.57 24.05
C ILE A 401 7.00 -20.74 25.56
N THR A 402 7.55 -19.81 26.33
CA THR A 402 7.70 -19.93 27.80
C THR A 402 6.40 -19.80 28.59
N ASP A 403 5.32 -19.28 28.00
CA ASP A 403 3.98 -19.27 28.60
C ASP A 403 3.15 -20.53 28.26
N GLY A 404 3.59 -21.35 27.30
CA GLY A 404 2.91 -22.57 26.85
C GLY A 404 1.60 -22.33 26.09
N LEU A 405 1.31 -21.11 25.65
CA LEU A 405 0.07 -20.76 24.94
C LEU A 405 0.31 -20.64 23.41
N PRO A 406 -0.67 -20.98 22.57
CA PRO A 406 -0.54 -20.83 21.11
C PRO A 406 -0.47 -19.36 20.70
N TYR A 407 0.11 -19.09 19.54
CA TYR A 407 0.15 -17.77 18.90
C TYR A 407 -0.28 -17.89 17.44
N THR A 408 -0.74 -16.79 16.84
CA THR A 408 -1.17 -16.75 15.44
C THR A 408 0.04 -16.69 14.50
N THR A 409 -0.10 -17.30 13.33
CA THR A 409 0.88 -17.20 12.23
C THR A 409 1.14 -15.73 11.86
N LEU A 410 0.10 -14.90 11.82
CA LEU A 410 0.19 -13.45 11.67
C LEU A 410 0.11 -12.73 13.02
N MET A 411 1.02 -11.78 13.25
CA MET A 411 1.02 -10.88 14.41
C MET A 411 1.48 -9.48 14.01
N PHE A 412 1.27 -8.48 14.85
CA PHE A 412 1.67 -7.08 14.61
C PHE A 412 2.69 -6.61 15.67
N THR A 413 3.47 -5.56 15.36
CA THR A 413 4.35 -4.96 16.37
C THR A 413 3.59 -3.95 17.23
N THR A 414 2.78 -3.09 16.63
CA THR A 414 1.91 -2.15 17.36
C THR A 414 0.43 -2.48 17.13
N GLY A 415 -0.46 -1.90 17.92
CA GLY A 415 -1.91 -1.94 17.66
C GLY A 415 -2.78 -2.27 18.88
N GLN A 416 -4.10 -2.20 18.67
CA GLN A 416 -5.13 -2.62 19.62
C GLN A 416 -5.11 -4.12 19.95
N GLY A 417 -4.38 -4.93 19.16
CA GLY A 417 -4.13 -6.35 19.35
C GLY A 417 -3.31 -6.73 20.58
N TYR A 418 -2.87 -5.77 21.39
CA TYR A 418 -2.16 -6.01 22.64
C TYR A 418 -3.04 -6.74 23.67
N ASN A 419 -3.01 -8.07 23.62
CA ASN A 419 -3.87 -8.96 24.39
C ASN A 419 -3.14 -9.51 25.64
N TYR A 420 -2.58 -8.62 26.47
CA TYR A 420 -2.03 -8.95 27.78
C TYR A 420 -2.92 -8.42 28.90
N TYR A 421 -3.15 -9.22 29.94
CA TYR A 421 -3.97 -8.85 31.10
C TYR A 421 -3.34 -9.31 32.41
N TYR A 422 -3.77 -8.75 33.54
CA TYR A 422 -3.31 -9.14 34.87
C TYR A 422 -4.17 -10.29 35.41
N ASP A 423 -3.57 -11.45 35.71
CA ASP A 423 -4.30 -12.64 36.18
C ASP A 423 -4.63 -12.66 37.69
N GLY A 424 -4.21 -11.62 38.41
CA GLY A 424 -4.25 -11.54 39.87
C GLY A 424 -2.86 -11.65 40.52
N THR A 425 -1.89 -12.22 39.81
CA THR A 425 -0.50 -12.46 40.27
C THR A 425 0.57 -11.87 39.36
N LYS A 426 0.33 -11.84 38.04
CA LYS A 426 1.27 -11.34 37.02
C LYS A 426 0.52 -10.89 35.76
N VAL A 427 1.22 -10.22 34.86
CA VAL A 427 0.76 -10.00 33.48
C VAL A 427 0.92 -11.29 32.69
N VAL A 428 -0.13 -11.71 31.98
CA VAL A 428 -0.15 -12.89 31.11
C VAL A 428 -0.74 -12.55 29.74
N ARG A 429 -0.34 -13.31 28.73
CA ARG A 429 -0.90 -13.25 27.38
C ARG A 429 -2.24 -13.98 27.32
N ARG A 430 -3.17 -13.50 26.50
CA ARG A 430 -4.43 -14.20 26.22
C ARG A 430 -4.17 -15.55 25.54
N ASN A 431 -4.78 -16.60 26.09
CA ASN A 431 -4.81 -17.90 25.44
C ASN A 431 -5.76 -17.86 24.23
N LEU A 432 -5.27 -18.27 23.05
CA LEU A 432 -6.05 -18.35 21.81
C LEU A 432 -6.63 -19.75 21.53
N THR A 433 -6.43 -20.73 22.43
CA THR A 433 -6.98 -22.09 22.28
C THR A 433 -8.51 -22.05 22.15
N GLY A 434 -9.03 -22.47 21.00
CA GLY A 434 -10.48 -22.49 20.72
C GLY A 434 -11.08 -21.11 20.42
N ILE A 435 -10.26 -20.09 20.17
CA ILE A 435 -10.70 -18.84 19.55
C ILE A 435 -10.69 -19.03 18.03
N ASP A 436 -11.78 -18.64 17.37
CA ASP A 436 -11.79 -18.52 15.91
C ASP A 436 -10.94 -17.31 15.49
N THR A 437 -9.84 -17.59 14.80
CA THR A 437 -8.93 -16.57 14.25
C THR A 437 -9.21 -16.24 12.79
N ASN A 438 -10.11 -16.98 12.12
CA ASN A 438 -10.62 -16.68 10.78
C ASN A 438 -11.79 -15.69 10.81
N HIS A 439 -12.45 -15.48 11.96
CA HIS A 439 -13.54 -14.52 12.06
C HIS A 439 -13.08 -13.12 11.61
N PRO A 440 -13.75 -12.43 10.67
CA PRO A 440 -13.19 -11.20 10.07
C PRO A 440 -12.96 -10.01 11.02
N ASP A 441 -13.55 -10.01 12.22
CA ASP A 441 -13.27 -9.00 13.26
C ASP A 441 -12.20 -9.44 14.27
N PHE A 442 -11.62 -10.64 14.12
CA PHE A 442 -10.57 -11.13 14.99
C PHE A 442 -9.34 -10.22 14.94
N THR A 443 -9.03 -9.64 16.09
CA THR A 443 -7.87 -8.76 16.29
C THR A 443 -6.66 -9.63 16.66
N SER A 444 -5.72 -9.75 15.73
CA SER A 444 -4.48 -10.53 15.92
C SER A 444 -3.57 -9.91 16.97
N LEU A 445 -2.67 -10.71 17.55
CA LEU A 445 -1.81 -10.27 18.66
C LEU A 445 -0.86 -9.14 18.21
N ALA A 446 -0.73 -8.11 19.05
CA ALA A 446 0.26 -7.04 18.91
C ALA A 446 1.19 -6.96 20.13
N ALA A 447 2.44 -6.50 19.93
CA ALA A 447 3.44 -6.40 21.00
C ALA A 447 3.36 -5.10 21.82
N VAL A 448 2.91 -3.98 21.20
CA VAL A 448 2.80 -2.65 21.83
C VAL A 448 1.38 -2.11 21.66
N PRO A 449 0.69 -1.68 22.73
CA PRO A 449 -0.67 -1.14 22.63
C PRO A 449 -0.69 0.23 21.96
N THR A 450 -1.72 0.47 21.15
CA THR A 450 -2.10 1.79 20.61
C THR A 450 -3.53 2.14 21.04
N ILE A 451 -4.02 3.31 20.64
CA ILE A 451 -5.46 3.58 20.65
C ILE A 451 -6.14 2.80 19.51
N GLU A 452 -7.47 2.68 19.60
CA GLU A 452 -8.31 1.93 18.66
C GLU A 452 -8.12 2.43 17.22
N GLU A 453 -8.03 1.51 16.26
CA GLU A 453 -7.77 1.76 14.83
C GLU A 453 -6.43 2.46 14.47
N HIS A 454 -5.48 2.57 15.40
CA HIS A 454 -4.19 3.27 15.19
C HIS A 454 -2.95 2.36 15.35
N GLU A 455 -2.95 1.14 14.78
CA GLU A 455 -1.66 0.47 14.48
C GLU A 455 -0.83 1.33 13.52
N THR A 456 0.50 1.29 13.63
CA THR A 456 1.39 2.17 12.87
C THR A 456 1.86 1.50 11.57
N HIS A 457 1.94 2.27 10.47
CA HIS A 457 2.54 1.78 9.23
C HIS A 457 3.97 1.23 9.44
N GLY A 458 4.39 0.36 8.52
CA GLY A 458 5.75 -0.16 8.37
C GLY A 458 6.58 0.76 7.48
N GLY A 459 7.82 1.04 7.93
CA GLY A 459 8.76 1.93 7.26
C GLY A 459 9.84 1.21 6.43
N GLU A 460 9.69 -0.09 6.20
CA GLU A 460 10.54 -0.85 5.30
C GLU A 460 10.20 -0.58 3.81
N ASP A 461 11.08 -1.07 2.93
CA ASP A 461 10.90 -0.94 1.48
C ASP A 461 9.75 -1.83 0.99
N VAL A 462 8.89 -1.26 0.15
CA VAL A 462 7.78 -2.00 -0.50
C VAL A 462 8.16 -2.47 -1.89
N ALA A 463 7.56 -3.57 -2.34
CA ALA A 463 7.79 -4.09 -3.69
C ALA A 463 6.94 -3.34 -4.74
N VAL A 464 7.54 -3.13 -5.92
CA VAL A 464 6.82 -2.80 -7.16
C VAL A 464 7.08 -3.86 -8.21
N TYR A 465 6.01 -4.34 -8.83
CA TYR A 465 5.98 -5.33 -9.89
C TYR A 465 5.53 -4.63 -11.18
N ALA A 466 6.23 -4.83 -12.31
CA ALA A 466 5.95 -4.09 -13.54
C ALA A 466 6.00 -4.97 -14.80
N SER A 467 5.04 -4.76 -15.71
CA SER A 467 4.96 -5.40 -17.02
C SER A 467 4.56 -4.40 -18.12
N GLY A 468 5.00 -4.66 -19.35
CA GLY A 468 4.77 -3.79 -20.51
C GLY A 468 5.92 -2.81 -20.83
N PRO A 469 5.66 -1.72 -21.58
CA PRO A 469 6.71 -0.84 -22.09
C PRO A 469 7.50 -0.14 -20.97
N MET A 470 8.84 -0.12 -21.08
CA MET A 470 9.78 0.37 -20.06
C MET A 470 9.76 -0.33 -18.68
N ALA A 471 8.99 -1.41 -18.50
CA ALA A 471 8.90 -2.08 -17.19
C ALA A 471 10.26 -2.57 -16.64
N HIS A 472 11.21 -2.88 -17.52
CA HIS A 472 12.60 -3.25 -17.20
C HIS A 472 13.44 -2.17 -16.49
N LEU A 473 12.91 -0.96 -16.34
CA LEU A 473 13.51 0.07 -15.48
C LEU A 473 13.29 -0.21 -13.98
N PHE A 474 12.34 -1.08 -13.61
CA PHE A 474 12.14 -1.57 -12.25
C PHE A 474 12.97 -2.83 -11.99
N HIS A 475 14.22 -2.65 -11.55
CA HIS A 475 15.19 -3.76 -11.48
C HIS A 475 16.11 -3.77 -10.23
N ARG A 476 15.96 -2.81 -9.29
CA ARG A 476 16.82 -2.64 -8.10
C ARG A 476 16.03 -2.04 -6.92
N VAL A 477 16.73 -1.56 -5.88
CA VAL A 477 16.18 -0.66 -4.86
C VAL A 477 16.21 0.79 -5.39
N HIS A 478 15.08 1.50 -5.31
CA HIS A 478 14.92 2.88 -5.76
C HIS A 478 14.29 3.78 -4.67
N GLU A 479 14.30 5.09 -4.88
CA GLU A 479 13.37 5.97 -4.16
C GLU A 479 11.95 5.77 -4.69
N GLN A 480 10.93 5.83 -3.83
CA GLN A 480 9.53 5.73 -4.26
C GLN A 480 9.13 6.79 -5.31
N THR A 481 9.79 7.94 -5.35
CA THR A 481 9.62 8.96 -6.40
C THR A 481 9.93 8.47 -7.81
N TYR A 482 10.78 7.45 -7.95
CA TYR A 482 11.17 6.85 -9.22
C TYR A 482 9.98 6.31 -10.01
N VAL A 483 8.93 5.83 -9.32
CA VAL A 483 7.69 5.33 -9.92
C VAL A 483 7.02 6.36 -10.84
N ALA A 484 6.87 7.60 -10.36
CA ALA A 484 6.29 8.69 -11.15
C ALA A 484 7.15 9.01 -12.38
N HIS A 485 8.48 8.99 -12.22
CA HIS A 485 9.42 9.31 -13.30
C HIS A 485 9.50 8.21 -14.36
N VAL A 486 9.49 6.94 -13.99
CA VAL A 486 9.45 5.83 -14.95
C VAL A 486 8.13 5.82 -15.72
N MET A 487 6.99 5.97 -15.05
CA MET A 487 5.69 6.08 -15.75
C MET A 487 5.67 7.30 -16.69
N ALA A 488 6.20 8.45 -16.27
CA ALA A 488 6.26 9.63 -17.11
C ALA A 488 7.19 9.45 -18.32
N TYR A 489 8.38 8.87 -18.13
CA TYR A 489 9.32 8.55 -19.20
C TYR A 489 8.72 7.56 -20.21
N ALA A 490 8.11 6.47 -19.71
CA ALA A 490 7.46 5.46 -20.54
C ALA A 490 6.34 6.04 -21.41
N GLY A 491 5.51 6.93 -20.86
CA GLY A 491 4.38 7.53 -21.56
C GLY A 491 4.68 8.78 -22.39
N CYS A 492 5.94 9.23 -22.45
CA CYS A 492 6.33 10.56 -22.99
C CYS A 492 5.58 11.72 -22.32
N LEU A 493 5.53 11.75 -20.99
CA LEU A 493 4.74 12.69 -20.19
C LEU A 493 5.60 13.70 -19.43
N GLY A 494 5.04 14.89 -19.22
CA GLY A 494 5.57 15.90 -18.29
C GLY A 494 7.03 16.26 -18.59
N PRO A 495 7.97 16.08 -17.63
CA PRO A 495 9.38 16.43 -17.84
C PRO A 495 10.09 15.60 -18.92
N TYR A 496 9.53 14.46 -19.34
CA TYR A 496 10.11 13.58 -20.37
C TYR A 496 9.46 13.72 -21.75
N LEU A 497 8.56 14.69 -21.97
CA LEU A 497 7.81 14.86 -23.22
C LEU A 497 8.68 14.95 -24.50
N HIS A 498 9.94 15.36 -24.37
CA HIS A 498 10.90 15.43 -25.48
C HIS A 498 12.02 14.39 -25.38
N ASP A 499 12.34 13.93 -24.18
CA ASP A 499 13.46 13.02 -23.86
C ASP A 499 12.96 11.66 -23.39
N CYS A 500 11.95 11.13 -24.08
CA CYS A 500 11.37 9.81 -23.88
C CYS A 500 11.86 8.78 -24.94
N PRO A 501 11.49 7.49 -24.82
CA PRO A 501 11.82 6.43 -25.79
C PRO A 501 11.26 6.69 -27.18
N ARG A 502 12.03 7.35 -28.06
CA ARG A 502 11.64 7.50 -29.46
C ARG A 502 11.83 6.16 -30.19
N PRO A 503 10.91 5.75 -31.07
CA PRO A 503 11.16 4.64 -31.98
C PRO A 503 12.44 4.92 -32.77
N ILE A 504 13.41 3.99 -32.74
CA ILE A 504 14.56 4.07 -33.62
C ILE A 504 14.04 3.77 -35.03
N ILE A 505 13.80 4.83 -35.81
CA ILE A 505 13.49 4.70 -37.23
C ILE A 505 14.80 4.30 -37.93
N THR A 506 15.07 2.99 -37.94
CA THR A 506 16.06 2.38 -38.82
C THR A 506 15.56 2.51 -40.26
N VAL A 507 15.86 3.65 -40.88
CA VAL A 507 15.71 3.84 -42.32
C VAL A 507 16.52 2.74 -43.00
N PRO A 508 15.94 1.89 -43.86
CA PRO A 508 16.70 0.85 -44.55
C PRO A 508 17.84 1.45 -45.37
N ALA A 509 19.02 0.82 -45.31
CA ALA A 509 20.23 1.34 -45.94
C ALA A 509 20.13 1.47 -47.48
N ASP A 510 19.18 0.76 -48.09
CA ASP A 510 18.90 0.77 -49.53
C ASP A 510 18.10 2.00 -50.02
N ALA A 511 17.74 2.93 -49.12
CA ALA A 511 17.06 4.18 -49.48
C ALA A 511 17.98 5.24 -50.14
N ASN A 512 19.09 4.83 -50.77
CA ASN A 512 20.09 5.72 -51.36
C ASN A 512 20.03 5.76 -52.91
N SER A 513 18.83 5.97 -53.46
CA SER A 513 18.65 6.26 -54.89
C SER A 513 17.43 7.15 -55.15
N LEU A 514 17.60 8.48 -55.01
CA LEU A 514 16.95 9.55 -55.80
C LEU A 514 17.29 10.94 -55.21
N GLU A 515 18.52 11.41 -55.48
CA GLU A 515 18.85 12.83 -55.34
C GLU A 515 18.50 13.58 -56.64
N GLN A 516 18.35 14.92 -56.56
CA GLN A 516 18.06 15.86 -57.65
C GLN A 516 16.59 15.99 -58.12
N ALA A 517 15.81 16.75 -57.34
CA ALA A 517 14.88 17.75 -57.89
C ALA A 517 15.00 19.05 -57.06
N HIS A 518 14.81 20.21 -57.68
CA HIS A 518 15.26 21.51 -57.15
C HIS A 518 14.16 22.34 -56.45
N HIS A 519 14.63 23.17 -55.51
CA HIS A 519 14.04 24.42 -54.99
C HIS A 519 12.79 24.42 -54.09
N SER A 520 12.95 25.11 -52.95
CA SER A 520 12.19 26.29 -52.50
C SER A 520 10.68 26.34 -52.79
N ASP A 521 9.87 26.48 -51.73
CA ASP A 521 9.43 27.82 -51.33
C ASP A 521 8.90 27.90 -49.89
N GLN A 522 8.93 29.10 -49.31
CA GLN A 522 8.26 29.40 -48.05
C GLN A 522 6.74 29.49 -48.28
N ILE A 523 5.95 28.78 -47.48
CA ILE A 523 4.49 28.94 -47.48
C ILE A 523 4.08 29.89 -46.35
N THR A 524 3.86 31.15 -46.71
CA THR A 524 3.15 32.14 -45.88
C THR A 524 1.66 31.82 -45.80
N HIS A 525 1.02 32.20 -44.69
CA HIS A 525 -0.44 32.11 -44.55
C HIS A 525 -1.17 32.94 -45.63
N PRO A 526 -2.27 32.43 -46.22
CA PRO A 526 -3.14 33.22 -47.08
C PRO A 526 -4.17 34.02 -46.25
N ASP A 527 -4.29 35.32 -46.53
CA ASP A 527 -5.44 36.16 -46.18
C ASP A 527 -6.08 36.70 -47.47
N HIS A 528 -7.38 37.02 -47.45
CA HIS A 528 -8.14 37.32 -48.66
C HIS A 528 -9.15 38.48 -48.53
N SER A 529 -8.78 39.59 -49.19
CA SER A 529 -9.66 40.61 -49.82
C SER A 529 -10.61 41.48 -48.96
N GLN A 530 -10.14 42.70 -48.68
CA GLN A 530 -10.65 43.99 -49.21
C GLN A 530 -12.13 44.39 -49.05
N ASP A 531 -12.37 45.50 -48.33
CA ASP A 531 -12.97 46.78 -48.79
C ASP A 531 -13.19 47.72 -47.55
N ASP A 532 -13.23 49.05 -47.59
CA ASP A 532 -12.62 50.12 -48.41
C ASP A 532 -12.80 51.48 -47.64
N THR A 533 -12.23 52.59 -48.14
CA THR A 533 -12.58 54.02 -47.89
C THR A 533 -11.98 54.84 -46.70
N THR A 534 -11.23 55.89 -47.11
CA THR A 534 -11.25 57.31 -46.63
C THR A 534 -10.58 57.82 -45.33
N HIS A 535 -9.38 58.40 -45.53
CA HIS A 535 -8.96 59.81 -45.21
C HIS A 535 -8.82 60.40 -43.77
N SER A 536 -7.87 61.37 -43.72
CA SER A 536 -7.58 62.44 -42.72
C SER A 536 -6.91 62.02 -41.39
N GLU A 537 -6.00 62.80 -40.78
CA GLU A 537 -5.30 64.04 -41.16
C GLU A 537 -4.06 64.30 -40.25
N HIS A 538 -3.05 65.08 -40.73
CA HIS A 538 -2.04 65.85 -39.95
C HIS A 538 -1.08 65.10 -38.96
N ASP A 539 0.17 65.52 -38.69
CA ASP A 539 1.12 66.44 -39.37
C ASP A 539 2.56 66.28 -38.80
N THR A 540 3.59 66.79 -39.51
CA THR A 540 4.94 67.20 -39.03
C THR A 540 5.88 66.18 -38.34
N THR A 541 7.23 66.20 -38.42
CA THR A 541 8.24 66.92 -39.27
C THR A 541 9.64 66.32 -39.02
N HIS A 542 10.49 66.24 -40.07
CA HIS A 542 11.99 66.24 -40.06
C HIS A 542 12.73 65.16 -39.22
N SER A 543 13.99 64.80 -39.48
CA SER A 543 15.01 65.25 -40.47
C SER A 543 15.85 64.03 -40.89
N ASP A 544 15.97 63.66 -42.17
CA ASP A 544 16.84 64.21 -43.24
C ASP A 544 18.27 63.61 -43.30
N HIS A 545 18.54 62.91 -44.41
CA HIS A 545 19.86 62.71 -45.08
C HIS A 545 20.98 61.92 -44.36
N SER A 546 21.92 61.22 -45.03
CA SER A 546 22.15 60.79 -46.43
C SER A 546 23.33 59.79 -46.42
N GLY A 547 23.61 58.90 -47.38
CA GLY A 547 23.03 58.61 -48.70
C GLY A 547 24.14 58.01 -49.61
N ASP A 548 23.76 57.21 -50.62
CA ASP A 548 24.56 56.71 -51.77
C ASP A 548 25.84 55.85 -51.49
N ASP A 549 26.35 54.96 -52.37
CA ASP A 549 25.78 54.05 -53.40
C ASP A 549 26.92 53.07 -53.88
N THR A 550 26.69 52.23 -54.89
CA THR A 550 27.65 51.51 -55.77
C THR A 550 28.30 50.17 -55.35
N THR A 551 27.51 49.09 -55.52
CA THR A 551 27.71 47.95 -56.47
C THR A 551 29.03 47.12 -56.61
N HIS A 552 28.82 45.79 -56.69
CA HIS A 552 29.65 44.72 -57.32
C HIS A 552 30.97 44.28 -56.61
N SER A 553 31.40 43.00 -56.62
CA SER A 553 30.74 41.72 -57.03
C SER A 553 31.54 40.46 -56.62
N GLU A 554 30.82 39.32 -56.47
CA GLU A 554 31.25 37.92 -56.70
C GLU A 554 32.11 37.10 -55.70
N HIS A 555 31.73 35.81 -55.67
CA HIS A 555 32.41 34.57 -55.25
C HIS A 555 32.49 34.08 -53.79
N ASP A 556 31.82 32.94 -53.57
CA ASP A 556 31.90 32.01 -52.44
C ASP A 556 33.28 31.35 -52.27
N THR A 557 33.67 31.00 -51.03
CA THR A 557 33.51 29.63 -50.50
C THR A 557 34.07 29.44 -49.07
N THR A 558 33.42 28.56 -48.30
CA THR A 558 33.93 27.73 -47.16
C THR A 558 34.84 28.35 -46.09
N HIS A 559 34.32 28.42 -44.86
CA HIS A 559 35.12 28.47 -43.62
C HIS A 559 35.80 27.12 -43.31
N SER A 560 36.98 27.17 -42.68
CA SER A 560 37.50 26.10 -41.82
C SER A 560 38.44 26.68 -40.74
N ASP A 561 37.96 26.61 -39.48
CA ASP A 561 38.68 26.47 -38.19
C ASP A 561 39.79 27.46 -37.74
N HIS A 562 39.79 27.70 -36.41
CA HIS A 562 40.86 28.30 -35.56
C HIS A 562 41.24 29.79 -35.79
N SER A 563 41.80 30.54 -34.81
CA SER A 563 41.72 30.54 -33.33
C SER A 563 42.41 31.79 -32.72
N GLU A 564 42.24 32.02 -31.40
CA GLU A 564 43.09 32.83 -30.49
C GLU A 564 43.00 34.39 -30.47
N ASP A 565 43.63 34.93 -29.40
CA ASP A 565 43.87 36.33 -28.96
C ASP A 565 42.68 37.21 -28.50
N ASP A 566 42.83 38.14 -27.53
CA ASP A 566 44.06 38.64 -26.85
C ASP A 566 43.84 38.93 -25.33
N THR A 567 44.88 39.36 -24.61
CA THR A 567 44.94 39.55 -23.14
C THR A 567 45.41 40.95 -22.72
N THR A 568 45.10 41.40 -21.49
CA THR A 568 46.06 41.92 -20.46
C THR A 568 45.45 42.80 -19.33
N HIS A 569 45.94 42.57 -18.08
CA HIS A 569 46.03 43.49 -16.91
C HIS A 569 44.74 44.09 -16.28
N SER A 570 44.68 44.48 -14.99
CA SER A 570 45.72 44.66 -13.93
C SER A 570 45.22 44.25 -12.51
N GLU A 571 46.14 44.16 -11.54
CA GLU A 571 45.96 43.60 -10.17
C GLU A 571 45.94 44.66 -9.04
N HIS A 572 45.40 44.32 -7.85
CA HIS A 572 46.07 44.35 -6.50
C HIS A 572 45.13 44.50 -5.27
N ASP A 573 45.34 43.64 -4.24
CA ASP A 573 45.56 43.91 -2.79
C ASP A 573 44.67 44.89 -1.94
N THR A 574 44.46 44.75 -0.61
CA THR A 574 44.87 43.75 0.42
C THR A 574 44.05 43.89 1.74
N THR A 575 43.79 42.75 2.42
CA THR A 575 43.74 42.48 3.89
C THR A 575 43.12 43.40 4.97
N HIS A 576 42.53 42.72 5.98
CA HIS A 576 42.61 42.95 7.46
C HIS A 576 41.62 43.86 8.26
N SER A 577 40.65 43.20 8.91
CA SER A 577 40.32 43.18 10.37
C SER A 577 39.98 44.43 11.23
N ASP A 578 38.88 44.26 11.99
CA ASP A 578 38.60 44.67 13.39
C ASP A 578 38.05 46.08 13.78
N HIS A 579 37.04 46.03 14.68
CA HIS A 579 36.56 46.94 15.78
C HIS A 579 36.93 48.46 15.79
N SER A 580 36.12 49.43 16.29
CA SER A 580 35.15 49.44 17.42
C SER A 580 34.21 50.69 17.46
N GLU A 581 33.17 50.64 18.31
CA GLU A 581 32.62 51.72 19.19
C GLU A 581 32.00 53.06 18.65
N ASP A 582 30.67 53.15 18.84
CA ASP A 582 29.90 54.11 19.69
C ASP A 582 29.52 55.59 19.34
N ASP A 583 28.23 55.85 19.65
CA ASP A 583 27.59 56.98 20.37
C ASP A 583 27.04 58.30 19.73
N THR A 584 25.69 58.34 19.65
CA THR A 584 24.75 59.44 20.04
C THR A 584 24.72 60.79 19.23
N THR A 585 23.72 61.70 19.29
CA THR A 585 22.62 62.03 20.26
C THR A 585 21.31 62.62 19.62
N HIS A 586 20.15 62.31 20.22
CA HIS A 586 18.91 63.11 20.52
C HIS A 586 18.23 64.15 19.56
N SER A 587 16.91 63.99 19.38
CA SER A 587 15.80 64.86 19.93
C SER A 587 14.41 64.27 19.53
N GLU A 588 13.45 63.90 20.40
CA GLU A 588 12.60 64.69 21.35
C GLU A 588 11.59 65.63 20.63
N HIS A 589 10.29 65.76 20.94
CA HIS A 589 9.42 65.59 22.15
C HIS A 589 8.01 65.03 21.74
N ASP A 590 6.96 64.76 22.56
CA ASP A 590 6.63 64.71 24.01
C ASP A 590 5.45 63.69 24.19
N THR A 591 5.28 62.85 25.23
CA THR A 591 4.88 63.06 26.66
C THR A 591 3.49 63.73 26.89
N THR A 592 2.73 63.53 27.98
CA THR A 592 2.83 62.76 29.26
C THR A 592 1.51 61.93 29.50
N HIS A 593 1.16 61.20 30.58
CA HIS A 593 1.65 60.78 31.92
C HIS A 593 1.19 59.31 32.16
N SER A 594 1.68 58.43 33.06
CA SER A 594 2.65 58.43 34.19
C SER A 594 2.17 58.71 35.63
N ASP A 595 1.55 57.73 36.31
CA ASP A 595 1.50 57.56 37.80
C ASP A 595 1.57 56.02 38.08
N HIS A 596 2.54 55.37 38.76
CA HIS A 596 3.39 55.63 39.96
C HIS A 596 2.67 55.38 41.32
N SER A 597 3.29 54.80 42.36
CA SER A 597 4.72 54.58 42.69
C SER A 597 4.95 53.39 43.68
N GLU A 598 6.24 53.02 43.92
CA GLU A 598 6.90 52.57 45.20
C GLU A 598 6.32 51.37 46.01
N ASP A 599 7.04 50.56 46.82
CA ASP A 599 8.48 50.23 47.05
C ASP A 599 8.50 48.84 47.82
N ASP A 600 9.54 48.19 48.36
CA ASP A 600 10.93 48.50 48.80
C ASP A 600 11.82 47.22 48.56
N THR A 601 12.74 46.87 49.46
CA THR A 601 13.85 45.90 49.30
C THR A 601 14.07 45.02 50.55
N THR A 602 14.69 43.82 50.41
CA THR A 602 15.62 43.19 51.39
C THR A 602 16.23 41.87 50.91
N HIS A 603 17.40 41.49 51.44
CA HIS A 603 18.08 40.20 51.28
C HIS A 603 18.21 39.48 52.65
N SER A 604 18.23 38.14 52.68
CA SER A 604 19.29 37.34 53.35
C SER A 604 19.12 35.81 53.15
N GLU A 605 20.16 35.05 53.50
CA GLU A 605 20.31 33.59 53.35
C GLU A 605 19.88 32.80 54.62
N HIS A 606 20.32 31.53 54.73
CA HIS A 606 20.31 30.62 55.91
C HIS A 606 19.01 29.86 56.25
N ASP A 607 19.04 28.65 56.84
CA ASP A 607 20.01 27.52 56.75
C ASP A 607 19.43 26.23 57.39
N ILE A 608 20.16 25.11 57.27
CA ILE A 608 20.07 23.79 57.98
C ILE A 608 18.89 23.53 58.96
N THR A 609 18.20 22.38 58.81
CA THR A 609 17.94 21.50 59.97
C THR A 609 17.73 20.03 59.59
N SER A 610 18.37 19.13 60.34
CA SER A 610 18.12 17.67 60.38
C SER A 610 17.58 17.28 61.77
N LEU A 611 17.44 15.98 62.04
CA LEU A 611 17.04 15.34 63.33
C LEU A 611 15.51 15.28 63.60
N ASP A 612 14.98 14.30 64.34
CA ASP A 612 15.31 12.85 64.43
C ASP A 612 14.17 12.09 65.15
N HIS A 613 14.27 10.76 65.18
CA HIS A 613 13.71 9.80 66.15
C HIS A 613 12.25 9.95 66.64
N SER A 614 11.48 8.88 66.41
CA SER A 614 10.85 8.18 67.54
C SER A 614 10.95 6.66 67.36
N GLU A 615 11.86 6.03 68.10
CA GLU A 615 11.92 4.57 68.21
C GLU A 615 10.72 4.06 69.02
N HIS A 616 10.28 2.82 68.77
CA HIS A 616 9.95 1.96 69.90
C HIS A 616 10.23 0.48 69.62
N ASP A 617 10.86 -0.12 70.61
CA ASP A 617 11.62 -1.37 70.58
C ASP A 617 10.77 -2.62 70.94
N THR A 618 11.41 -3.80 70.87
CA THR A 618 11.16 -5.06 71.59
C THR A 618 10.37 -6.23 70.95
N SER A 619 11.16 -7.22 70.50
CA SER A 619 11.23 -8.60 71.07
C SER A 619 10.55 -9.82 70.39
N HIS A 620 11.43 -10.79 70.07
CA HIS A 620 11.32 -12.26 70.18
C HIS A 620 10.00 -13.02 69.94
N SER A 621 10.10 -13.99 69.02
CA SER A 621 10.04 -15.41 69.42
C SER A 621 10.91 -16.28 68.51
N GLU A 622 11.93 -16.95 69.07
CA GLU A 622 12.56 -18.11 68.45
C GLU A 622 11.69 -19.34 68.73
N ASP A 623 11.69 -20.35 67.84
CA ASP A 623 11.50 -21.73 68.26
C ASP A 623 12.16 -22.70 67.26
N ASP A 624 13.03 -23.56 67.78
CA ASP A 624 13.80 -24.56 67.02
C ASP A 624 12.98 -25.85 66.87
N THR A 625 13.13 -26.58 65.76
CA THR A 625 12.95 -28.05 65.80
C THR A 625 13.63 -28.76 64.62
N THR A 626 14.09 -29.99 64.86
CA THR A 626 15.25 -30.56 64.14
C THR A 626 14.99 -31.92 63.49
N THR A 627 15.61 -32.14 62.32
CA THR A 627 16.16 -33.43 61.80
C THR A 627 15.20 -34.59 61.42
N PRO A 628 15.66 -35.64 60.70
CA PRO A 628 16.60 -35.69 59.54
C PRO A 628 16.18 -36.70 58.42
N SER A 629 17.12 -37.02 57.51
CA SER A 629 17.24 -38.18 56.59
C SER A 629 16.88 -37.92 55.09
N ASP A 630 17.62 -38.44 54.09
CA ASP A 630 18.97 -39.04 54.14
C ASP A 630 19.77 -38.92 52.81
N HIS A 631 21.07 -39.23 52.89
CA HIS A 631 22.13 -39.14 51.86
C HIS A 631 21.83 -39.52 50.40
N SER A 632 22.41 -38.76 49.45
CA SER A 632 23.69 -39.18 48.81
C SER A 632 24.39 -38.04 48.06
N GLU A 633 25.71 -37.92 48.26
CA GLU A 633 26.60 -37.01 47.54
C GLU A 633 27.53 -37.77 46.59
N HIS A 634 28.12 -37.09 45.60
CA HIS A 634 29.56 -37.24 45.33
C HIS A 634 30.19 -36.02 44.61
N THR A 635 30.45 -34.97 45.40
CA THR A 635 31.73 -34.24 45.51
C THR A 635 32.61 -33.94 44.27
N GLY A 636 32.87 -32.64 44.04
CA GLY A 636 34.17 -32.10 43.58
C GLY A 636 34.10 -31.14 42.38
N GLY A 637 34.50 -29.87 42.47
CA GLY A 637 34.94 -29.00 43.60
C GLY A 637 34.71 -27.51 43.22
N MET A 638 34.53 -26.55 44.14
CA MET A 638 35.58 -25.86 44.93
C MET A 638 36.75 -25.33 44.07
N ASP A 639 37.16 -24.06 44.09
CA ASP A 639 36.73 -22.84 44.81
C ASP A 639 37.35 -21.61 44.08
N HIS A 640 37.12 -20.31 44.31
CA HIS A 640 36.47 -19.43 45.32
C HIS A 640 36.15 -18.07 44.60
N SER A 641 35.51 -16.98 45.09
CA SER A 641 34.83 -16.58 46.35
C SER A 641 33.84 -15.42 46.05
N GLU A 642 33.19 -14.84 47.05
CA GLU A 642 32.52 -13.52 46.96
C GLU A 642 33.51 -12.34 47.11
N HIS A 643 33.13 -11.14 46.64
CA HIS A 643 33.07 -9.93 47.49
C HIS A 643 32.29 -8.77 46.82
N THR A 644 31.76 -7.87 47.65
CA THR A 644 30.92 -6.72 47.29
C THR A 644 31.71 -5.42 47.13
N GLY A 645 31.17 -4.47 46.35
CA GLY A 645 31.70 -3.09 46.27
C GLY A 645 31.20 -2.34 45.03
N GLY A 646 30.15 -1.53 45.20
CA GLY A 646 29.66 -0.63 44.14
C GLY A 646 30.10 0.82 44.37
N MET A 647 30.37 1.54 43.29
CA MET A 647 30.38 3.01 43.23
C MET A 647 30.15 3.44 41.78
N ASP A 648 29.63 4.66 41.58
CA ASP A 648 28.91 5.06 40.36
C ASP A 648 29.45 6.36 39.74
N HIS A 649 29.06 6.61 38.49
CA HIS A 649 29.17 7.83 37.69
C HIS A 649 30.58 8.34 37.32
N SER A 650 30.92 8.30 36.02
CA SER A 650 31.10 9.55 35.26
C SER A 650 30.87 9.37 33.75
N GLU A 651 30.51 10.48 33.14
CA GLU A 651 30.03 10.73 31.78
C GLU A 651 30.90 10.35 30.56
N HIS A 652 30.18 10.05 29.47
CA HIS A 652 30.38 10.53 28.08
C HIS A 652 31.46 9.97 27.12
N THR A 653 30.99 9.82 25.86
CA THR A 653 31.69 9.68 24.57
C THR A 653 32.50 8.40 24.29
N GLY A 654 32.28 7.82 23.11
CA GLY A 654 33.06 6.68 22.58
C GLY A 654 32.18 5.69 21.81
N GLY A 655 32.45 5.53 20.52
CA GLY A 655 31.60 4.79 19.60
C GLY A 655 31.42 3.29 19.86
N MET A 656 30.39 2.76 19.20
CA MET A 656 30.41 1.39 18.66
C MET A 656 31.67 1.22 17.77
N ASN A 657 32.23 0.02 17.55
CA ASN A 657 31.58 -1.28 17.64
C ASN A 657 32.57 -2.45 17.90
N HIS A 658 32.00 -3.63 18.18
CA HIS A 658 32.58 -4.99 18.13
C HIS A 658 33.98 -5.30 18.70
N SER A 659 34.01 -6.26 19.62
CA SER A 659 35.18 -7.07 19.94
C SER A 659 35.26 -8.32 19.04
N GLU A 660 36.29 -8.43 18.20
CA GLU A 660 36.74 -9.73 17.68
C GLU A 660 37.85 -10.34 18.57
N HIS A 661 38.02 -11.67 18.51
CA HIS A 661 39.06 -12.37 19.26
C HIS A 661 40.45 -12.25 18.60
N THR A 662 41.51 -12.34 19.41
CA THR A 662 42.89 -12.01 19.01
C THR A 662 43.51 -12.98 17.99
N GLY A 663 43.79 -12.48 16.77
CA GLY A 663 44.38 -13.25 15.66
C GLY A 663 45.80 -12.85 15.21
N GLY A 664 46.11 -11.54 15.08
CA GLY A 664 47.49 -11.04 14.93
C GLY A 664 47.77 -10.02 13.80
N MET A 665 48.30 -8.87 14.21
CA MET A 665 49.13 -7.89 13.45
C MET A 665 48.51 -7.08 12.29
N ASN A 666 48.25 -5.81 12.61
CA ASN A 666 48.42 -4.58 11.81
C ASN A 666 48.04 -4.56 10.31
N HIS A 667 47.11 -3.66 9.98
CA HIS A 667 47.39 -2.62 8.98
C HIS A 667 46.79 -1.28 9.42
N SER A 668 47.38 -0.17 8.96
CA SER A 668 47.04 1.21 9.35
C SER A 668 46.15 1.92 8.33
N GLU A 669 45.60 3.06 8.76
CA GLU A 669 44.85 4.03 7.98
C GLU A 669 45.48 4.35 6.61
N HIS A 670 44.66 4.56 5.56
CA HIS A 670 44.31 5.93 5.17
C HIS A 670 43.22 6.05 4.09
N THR A 671 42.56 7.20 4.15
CA THR A 671 41.70 7.85 3.16
C THR A 671 42.34 8.01 1.77
N GLY A 672 41.57 7.86 0.70
CA GLY A 672 41.93 8.29 -0.66
C GLY A 672 40.87 7.85 -1.68
N GLY A 673 40.53 8.71 -2.63
CA GLY A 673 39.50 8.43 -3.64
C GLY A 673 40.01 8.47 -5.08
N MET A 674 39.20 7.88 -5.96
CA MET A 674 39.21 7.99 -7.43
C MET A 674 40.31 7.25 -8.23
N ASN A 675 39.85 6.74 -9.39
CA ASN A 675 40.60 6.16 -10.50
C ASN A 675 41.60 7.21 -11.08
N HIS A 676 42.68 6.84 -11.80
CA HIS A 676 42.60 6.09 -13.06
C HIS A 676 43.91 5.43 -13.53
N SER A 677 43.74 4.28 -14.20
CA SER A 677 44.51 3.66 -15.30
C SER A 677 46.03 3.84 -15.49
N GLU A 678 46.63 2.69 -15.84
CA GLU A 678 47.75 2.47 -16.78
C GLU A 678 49.21 2.32 -16.31
N HIS A 679 49.95 1.57 -17.15
CA HIS A 679 51.18 0.85 -16.85
C HIS A 679 52.45 1.69 -17.08
N THR A 680 53.56 1.34 -16.42
CA THR A 680 54.66 0.57 -17.06
C THR A 680 55.84 0.32 -16.11
N GLY A 681 56.52 -0.82 -16.27
CA GLY A 681 57.75 -1.16 -15.52
C GLY A 681 58.06 -2.67 -15.50
N GLY A 682 58.93 -3.13 -16.42
CA GLY A 682 59.61 -4.44 -16.30
C GLY A 682 60.78 -4.37 -15.30
N MET A 683 61.59 -5.40 -15.05
CA MET A 683 61.77 -6.76 -15.61
C MET A 683 62.14 -7.69 -14.42
N ASP A 684 62.28 -9.01 -14.49
CA ASP A 684 62.94 -9.86 -15.48
C ASP A 684 62.50 -11.34 -15.32
N HIS A 685 62.40 -12.08 -16.43
CA HIS A 685 62.88 -13.46 -16.49
C HIS A 685 63.05 -13.93 -17.96
N SER A 686 64.30 -13.99 -18.40
CA SER A 686 64.85 -14.74 -19.55
C SER A 686 64.16 -16.11 -19.86
N GLU A 687 64.04 -16.59 -21.11
CA GLU A 687 64.48 -16.05 -22.42
C GLU A 687 63.72 -16.73 -23.59
N HIS A 688 63.37 -15.95 -24.63
CA HIS A 688 63.49 -16.16 -26.10
C HIS A 688 63.35 -17.56 -26.78
N THR A 689 62.84 -17.72 -28.03
CA THR A 689 62.34 -16.85 -29.14
C THR A 689 61.17 -17.59 -29.86
N GLY A 690 60.08 -16.98 -30.35
CA GLY A 690 59.96 -16.22 -31.63
C GLY A 690 59.70 -17.14 -32.84
N GLY A 691 58.75 -16.90 -33.78
CA GLY A 691 57.75 -15.83 -33.97
C GLY A 691 56.92 -16.06 -35.26
N MET A 692 56.19 -15.04 -35.76
CA MET A 692 55.42 -14.97 -37.02
C MET A 692 54.12 -15.81 -37.16
N ASP A 693 53.00 -15.16 -36.83
CA ASP A 693 51.99 -14.59 -37.76
C ASP A 693 51.28 -15.41 -38.89
N HIS A 694 49.99 -15.10 -39.04
CA HIS A 694 49.00 -15.34 -40.12
C HIS A 694 48.66 -16.75 -40.69
N SER A 695 47.35 -16.91 -40.90
CA SER A 695 46.62 -17.66 -41.95
C SER A 695 46.32 -19.17 -41.83
N GLU A 696 45.02 -19.46 -42.01
CA GLU A 696 44.32 -20.59 -42.67
C GLU A 696 44.86 -22.05 -42.66
N HIS A 697 43.94 -22.93 -42.24
CA HIS A 697 43.62 -24.26 -42.78
C HIS A 697 44.58 -25.48 -42.68
N THR A 698 43.96 -26.57 -42.19
CA THR A 698 44.17 -28.00 -42.52
C THR A 698 45.45 -28.75 -42.10
N GLY A 699 45.25 -29.73 -41.20
CA GLY A 699 45.78 -31.10 -41.36
C GLY A 699 47.11 -31.45 -40.67
N GLY A 700 47.18 -32.63 -40.04
CA GLY A 700 48.43 -33.26 -39.61
C GLY A 700 48.39 -34.03 -38.28
N MET A 701 48.43 -35.36 -38.35
CA MET A 701 48.86 -36.27 -37.27
C MET A 701 50.39 -36.15 -37.05
N ASP A 702 51.04 -36.61 -35.97
CA ASP A 702 51.07 -38.01 -35.49
C ASP A 702 51.61 -38.18 -34.03
N HIS A 703 51.64 -39.44 -33.56
CA HIS A 703 51.74 -39.88 -32.15
C HIS A 703 53.13 -40.36 -31.65
N SER A 704 53.28 -40.43 -30.32
CA SER A 704 53.90 -41.51 -29.50
C SER A 704 54.15 -40.99 -28.07
N GLU A 705 54.08 -41.72 -26.94
CA GLU A 705 53.65 -43.08 -26.52
C GLU A 705 53.25 -42.93 -24.99
N HIS A 706 52.50 -43.77 -24.27
CA HIS A 706 52.51 -45.24 -24.14
C HIS A 706 51.16 -45.83 -23.63
N THR A 707 50.76 -46.96 -24.22
CA THR A 707 50.07 -48.16 -23.65
C THR A 707 49.15 -48.08 -22.41
N GLY A 708 47.89 -48.53 -22.54
CA GLY A 708 46.90 -48.65 -21.43
C GLY A 708 46.02 -49.92 -21.37
N GLY A 709 45.59 -50.51 -22.51
CA GLY A 709 45.03 -51.87 -22.58
C GLY A 709 43.61 -52.06 -23.17
N MET A 710 43.54 -52.94 -24.20
CA MET A 710 42.45 -53.87 -24.61
C MET A 710 41.01 -53.34 -24.85
N ASP A 711 40.29 -53.72 -25.92
CA ASP A 711 40.53 -54.73 -26.98
C ASP A 711 39.91 -54.33 -28.35
N HIS A 712 40.21 -55.05 -29.44
CA HIS A 712 39.93 -54.67 -30.84
C HIS A 712 38.96 -55.58 -31.63
N SER A 713 38.19 -55.00 -32.57
CA SER A 713 37.87 -55.53 -33.93
C SER A 713 36.91 -54.57 -34.67
N GLU A 714 36.94 -54.33 -36.00
CA GLU A 714 37.91 -54.66 -37.08
C GLU A 714 37.70 -53.67 -38.28
N HIS A 715 38.76 -53.48 -39.10
CA HIS A 715 38.89 -53.14 -40.56
C HIS A 715 37.70 -52.63 -41.43
N THR A 716 37.84 -51.88 -42.55
CA THR A 716 38.93 -51.32 -43.43
C THR A 716 38.23 -50.24 -44.32
N ASP A 717 38.76 -49.08 -44.69
CA ASP A 717 40.04 -48.68 -45.33
C ASP A 717 40.19 -49.07 -46.82
N HIS A 718 39.78 -48.17 -47.75
CA HIS A 718 40.61 -47.58 -48.83
C HIS A 718 39.79 -46.76 -49.85
N SER A 719 40.46 -45.88 -50.60
CA SER A 719 39.89 -44.95 -51.59
C SER A 719 40.36 -45.23 -53.03
N GLU A 720 39.50 -45.01 -54.02
CA GLU A 720 39.85 -44.38 -55.32
C GLU A 720 38.57 -44.04 -56.14
N HIS A 721 38.55 -42.90 -56.85
CA HIS A 721 37.38 -42.43 -57.60
C HIS A 721 37.19 -43.14 -58.95
N SER A 722 35.95 -43.50 -59.32
CA SER A 722 35.41 -43.17 -60.65
C SER A 722 33.88 -43.32 -60.84
N LYS A 723 33.16 -42.20 -60.83
CA LYS A 723 31.97 -41.91 -61.68
C LYS A 723 30.91 -43.02 -61.85
N THR A 724 30.11 -43.26 -60.82
CA THR A 724 28.79 -43.92 -60.99
C THR A 724 27.67 -43.39 -60.09
N GLU A 725 27.95 -42.55 -59.09
CA GLU A 725 27.02 -42.28 -57.97
C GLU A 725 25.87 -41.29 -58.24
N GLU A 726 25.95 -40.41 -59.25
CA GLU A 726 24.90 -39.43 -59.65
C GLU A 726 23.58 -40.06 -60.19
N LYS A 727 23.27 -41.30 -59.80
CA LYS A 727 22.04 -42.04 -60.12
C LYS A 727 21.51 -42.94 -59.01
N GLU A 728 22.31 -43.27 -58.00
CA GLU A 728 21.85 -44.08 -56.86
C GLU A 728 21.37 -43.14 -55.72
N GLU A 729 22.04 -42.00 -55.51
CA GLU A 729 21.56 -40.92 -54.61
C GLU A 729 20.18 -40.36 -55.04
N GLU A 730 19.87 -40.28 -56.35
CA GLU A 730 18.56 -39.81 -56.84
C GLU A 730 17.40 -40.82 -56.62
N GLU A 731 17.68 -42.09 -56.34
CA GLU A 731 16.65 -43.07 -55.93
C GLU A 731 16.58 -43.19 -54.40
N GLU A 732 17.71 -43.17 -53.70
CA GLU A 732 17.75 -43.27 -52.23
C GLU A 732 17.08 -42.07 -51.54
N VAL A 733 17.28 -40.83 -52.04
CA VAL A 733 16.56 -39.64 -51.53
C VAL A 733 15.05 -39.74 -51.76
N LYS A 734 14.59 -40.39 -52.84
CA LYS A 734 13.14 -40.59 -53.08
C LYS A 734 12.55 -41.65 -52.18
N GLU A 735 13.27 -42.73 -51.88
CA GLU A 735 12.79 -43.71 -50.89
C GLU A 735 12.77 -43.10 -49.47
N GLU A 736 13.66 -42.15 -49.14
CA GLU A 736 13.61 -41.44 -47.86
C GLU A 736 12.48 -40.39 -47.79
N GLU A 737 12.21 -39.62 -48.85
CA GLU A 737 11.03 -38.73 -48.92
C GLU A 737 9.73 -39.55 -48.86
N GLU A 738 9.58 -40.59 -49.69
CA GLU A 738 8.36 -41.43 -49.66
C GLU A 738 8.22 -42.22 -48.34
N MET A 739 9.25 -42.31 -47.49
CA MET A 739 9.16 -42.86 -46.14
C MET A 739 8.77 -41.82 -45.08
N LYS A 740 9.15 -40.54 -45.27
CA LYS A 740 8.71 -39.43 -44.40
C LYS A 740 7.23 -39.15 -44.56
N ASP A 741 6.74 -39.02 -45.80
CA ASP A 741 5.31 -38.82 -46.09
C ASP A 741 4.44 -39.88 -45.38
N LYS A 742 4.87 -41.15 -45.44
CA LYS A 742 4.17 -42.28 -44.78
C LYS A 742 4.27 -42.29 -43.25
N LEU A 743 5.26 -41.62 -42.67
CA LEU A 743 5.41 -41.47 -41.22
C LEU A 743 4.58 -40.28 -40.71
N GLU A 744 4.50 -39.19 -41.47
CA GLU A 744 3.63 -38.05 -41.18
C GLU A 744 2.14 -38.46 -41.29
N ASP A 745 1.75 -39.18 -42.35
CA ASP A 745 0.42 -39.84 -42.47
C ASP A 745 0.10 -40.72 -41.24
N GLU A 746 1.10 -41.44 -40.71
CA GLU A 746 0.91 -42.34 -39.56
C GLU A 746 0.95 -41.61 -38.21
N GLU A 747 1.48 -40.38 -38.11
CA GLU A 747 1.33 -39.54 -36.92
C GLU A 747 0.00 -38.77 -36.93
N GLU A 748 -0.44 -38.21 -38.07
CA GLU A 748 -1.73 -37.51 -38.18
C GLU A 748 -2.90 -38.44 -37.81
N MET A 749 -2.91 -39.68 -38.30
CA MET A 749 -3.90 -40.70 -37.89
C MET A 749 -3.84 -41.07 -36.39
N LYS A 750 -2.69 -40.95 -35.73
CA LYS A 750 -2.56 -41.18 -34.28
C LYS A 750 -3.03 -39.97 -33.48
N GLU A 751 -2.84 -38.76 -33.99
CA GLU A 751 -3.33 -37.53 -33.38
C GLU A 751 -4.86 -37.44 -33.49
N GLU A 752 -5.46 -37.68 -34.67
CA GLU A 752 -6.92 -37.80 -34.84
C GLU A 752 -7.53 -38.83 -33.87
N ALA A 753 -6.93 -40.02 -33.77
CA ALA A 753 -7.40 -41.07 -32.87
C ALA A 753 -7.36 -40.65 -31.38
N ARG A 754 -6.36 -39.84 -31.00
CA ARG A 754 -6.16 -39.33 -29.64
C ARG A 754 -7.11 -38.17 -29.32
N GLU A 755 -7.39 -37.29 -30.27
CA GLU A 755 -8.47 -36.31 -30.14
C GLU A 755 -9.83 -37.00 -30.03
N GLU A 756 -10.07 -38.07 -30.81
CA GLU A 756 -11.30 -38.85 -30.71
C GLU A 756 -11.45 -39.55 -29.35
N GLU A 757 -10.36 -39.97 -28.70
CA GLU A 757 -10.38 -40.56 -27.35
C GLU A 757 -10.62 -39.48 -26.28
N LYS A 758 -9.91 -38.35 -26.34
CA LYS A 758 -10.12 -37.19 -25.44
C LYS A 758 -11.55 -36.63 -25.52
N MET A 759 -12.13 -36.54 -26.72
CA MET A 759 -13.53 -36.15 -26.93
C MET A 759 -14.56 -37.17 -26.42
N LYS A 760 -14.15 -38.37 -26.00
CA LYS A 760 -15.00 -39.33 -25.28
C LYS A 760 -14.85 -39.14 -23.76
N GLU A 761 -13.63 -38.97 -23.25
CA GLU A 761 -13.36 -38.69 -21.83
C GLU A 761 -14.05 -37.40 -21.36
N GLU A 762 -13.90 -36.29 -22.09
CA GLU A 762 -14.58 -35.00 -21.79
C GLU A 762 -16.12 -35.17 -21.73
N LYS A 763 -16.68 -36.07 -22.55
CA LYS A 763 -18.11 -36.37 -22.56
C LYS A 763 -18.54 -37.36 -21.49
N GLU A 764 -17.63 -38.02 -20.78
CA GLU A 764 -17.97 -38.78 -19.57
C GLU A 764 -17.82 -37.90 -18.32
N GLU A 765 -16.82 -37.01 -18.27
CA GLU A 765 -16.70 -35.97 -17.23
C GLU A 765 -17.90 -35.02 -17.21
N GLU A 766 -18.32 -34.49 -18.36
CA GLU A 766 -19.52 -33.63 -18.50
C GLU A 766 -20.77 -34.30 -17.92
N LYS A 767 -20.93 -35.63 -18.07
CA LYS A 767 -22.06 -36.38 -17.50
C LYS A 767 -21.90 -36.67 -16.01
N GLU A 768 -20.68 -36.71 -15.48
CA GLU A 768 -20.46 -36.87 -14.04
C GLU A 768 -20.71 -35.55 -13.29
N GLU A 769 -20.36 -34.41 -13.88
CA GLU A 769 -20.77 -33.09 -13.40
C GLU A 769 -22.29 -32.90 -13.45
N GLU A 770 -22.94 -33.20 -14.58
CA GLU A 770 -24.41 -33.13 -14.74
C GLU A 770 -25.17 -34.06 -13.77
N ALA A 771 -24.48 -35.01 -13.13
CA ALA A 771 -24.99 -35.90 -12.08
C ALA A 771 -24.68 -35.43 -10.64
N LYS A 772 -23.54 -34.76 -10.43
CA LYS A 772 -23.16 -34.12 -9.15
C LYS A 772 -24.06 -32.91 -8.87
N GLU A 773 -24.22 -32.03 -9.85
CA GLU A 773 -25.08 -30.84 -9.77
C GLU A 773 -26.52 -31.23 -9.36
N LYS A 774 -27.11 -32.25 -10.03
CA LYS A 774 -28.44 -32.80 -9.70
C LYS A 774 -28.50 -33.56 -8.37
N THR A 775 -27.38 -33.77 -7.69
CA THR A 775 -27.32 -34.34 -6.34
C THR A 775 -27.23 -33.22 -5.31
N GLU A 776 -26.36 -32.24 -5.54
CA GLU A 776 -26.20 -31.03 -4.72
C GLU A 776 -27.48 -30.19 -4.66
N GLU A 777 -28.14 -29.95 -5.81
CA GLU A 777 -29.47 -29.32 -5.91
C GLU A 777 -30.52 -29.98 -4.99
N LYS A 778 -30.42 -31.31 -4.78
CA LYS A 778 -31.30 -32.08 -3.88
C LYS A 778 -30.83 -32.12 -2.44
N GLU A 779 -29.61 -31.67 -2.13
CA GLU A 779 -29.16 -31.52 -0.74
C GLU A 779 -29.45 -30.09 -0.26
N GLU A 780 -29.29 -29.08 -1.13
CA GLU A 780 -29.77 -27.71 -0.89
C GLU A 780 -31.28 -27.66 -0.65
N GLU A 781 -32.10 -28.28 -1.52
CA GLU A 781 -33.58 -28.35 -1.34
C GLU A 781 -33.96 -28.97 0.03
N LYS A 782 -33.15 -29.89 0.56
CA LYS A 782 -33.38 -30.47 1.91
C LYS A 782 -32.88 -29.58 3.05
N GLU A 783 -31.82 -28.81 2.84
CA GLU A 783 -31.29 -27.89 3.85
C GLU A 783 -32.19 -26.65 3.98
N GLU A 784 -32.75 -26.15 2.87
CA GLU A 784 -33.77 -25.09 2.88
C GLU A 784 -35.06 -25.56 3.59
N GLU A 785 -35.56 -26.77 3.27
CA GLU A 785 -36.70 -27.37 3.98
C GLU A 785 -36.38 -27.65 5.47
N ALA A 786 -35.11 -27.72 5.88
CA ALA A 786 -34.70 -27.82 7.28
C ALA A 786 -34.65 -26.45 7.98
N LYS A 787 -34.16 -25.42 7.29
CA LYS A 787 -34.06 -24.03 7.77
C LYS A 787 -35.44 -23.41 8.04
N GLU A 788 -36.40 -23.54 7.13
CA GLU A 788 -37.80 -23.09 7.37
C GLU A 788 -38.36 -23.69 8.67
N LYS A 789 -38.12 -24.99 8.89
CA LYS A 789 -38.57 -25.69 10.09
C LYS A 789 -37.80 -25.30 11.35
N GLU A 790 -36.68 -24.59 11.27
CA GLU A 790 -35.97 -24.04 12.43
C GLU A 790 -36.42 -22.60 12.71
N GLU A 791 -36.60 -21.77 11.67
CA GLU A 791 -37.19 -20.42 11.79
C GLU A 791 -38.61 -20.47 12.38
N GLU A 792 -39.48 -21.38 11.93
CA GLU A 792 -40.84 -21.55 12.48
C GLU A 792 -40.82 -21.85 13.99
N LYS A 793 -39.81 -22.60 14.48
CA LYS A 793 -39.62 -22.85 15.92
C LYS A 793 -39.07 -21.63 16.66
N GLU A 794 -38.18 -20.86 16.03
CA GLU A 794 -37.62 -19.66 16.65
C GLU A 794 -38.67 -18.53 16.75
N GLU A 795 -39.55 -18.40 15.77
CA GLU A 795 -40.68 -17.46 15.81
C GLU A 795 -41.70 -17.86 16.91
N GLU A 796 -42.05 -19.16 17.01
CA GLU A 796 -42.91 -19.65 18.10
C GLU A 796 -42.26 -19.47 19.50
N ALA A 797 -40.92 -19.44 19.58
CA ALA A 797 -40.18 -19.13 20.80
C ALA A 797 -40.12 -17.61 21.10
N LYS A 798 -39.99 -16.77 20.06
CA LYS A 798 -40.04 -15.31 20.14
C LYS A 798 -41.42 -14.85 20.65
N GLU A 799 -42.52 -15.36 20.10
CA GLU A 799 -43.88 -14.99 20.55
C GLU A 799 -44.10 -15.32 22.04
N LYS A 800 -43.73 -16.54 22.47
CA LYS A 800 -43.81 -16.96 23.89
C LYS A 800 -42.96 -16.09 24.82
N THR A 801 -41.83 -15.59 24.34
CA THR A 801 -40.94 -14.69 25.09
C THR A 801 -41.53 -13.28 25.18
N GLU A 802 -42.14 -12.78 24.10
CA GLU A 802 -42.79 -11.47 24.07
C GLU A 802 -44.08 -11.45 24.93
N GLU A 803 -44.86 -12.53 24.93
CA GLU A 803 -46.07 -12.68 25.77
C GLU A 803 -45.71 -12.71 27.28
N LYS A 804 -44.54 -13.27 27.62
CA LYS A 804 -43.93 -13.18 28.95
C LYS A 804 -43.46 -11.75 29.27
N ALA A 805 -42.76 -11.08 28.36
CA ALA A 805 -42.31 -9.69 28.55
C ALA A 805 -43.50 -8.74 28.77
N LYS A 806 -44.58 -8.87 27.99
CA LYS A 806 -45.84 -8.11 28.13
C LYS A 806 -46.53 -8.36 29.49
N LYS A 807 -46.39 -9.56 30.08
CA LYS A 807 -46.84 -9.83 31.46
C LYS A 807 -45.98 -9.14 32.51
N GLU A 808 -44.66 -9.16 32.35
CA GLU A 808 -43.71 -8.56 33.30
C GLU A 808 -43.74 -7.02 33.26
N GLU A 809 -43.86 -6.41 32.08
CA GLU A 809 -44.05 -4.97 31.89
C GLU A 809 -45.32 -4.46 32.59
N LYS A 810 -46.41 -5.24 32.52
CA LYS A 810 -47.69 -4.95 33.19
C LYS A 810 -47.57 -5.00 34.71
N VAL A 811 -46.68 -5.84 35.26
CA VAL A 811 -46.31 -5.82 36.69
C VAL A 811 -45.46 -4.59 36.99
N LEU A 812 -44.47 -4.25 36.16
CA LEU A 812 -43.60 -3.10 36.35
C LEU A 812 -44.39 -1.77 36.37
N LYS A 813 -45.30 -1.58 35.42
CA LYS A 813 -46.22 -0.42 35.37
C LYS A 813 -47.15 -0.35 36.59
N SER A 814 -47.52 -1.49 37.18
CA SER A 814 -48.27 -1.52 38.45
C SER A 814 -47.40 -1.07 39.64
N TRP A 815 -46.13 -1.47 39.68
CA TRP A 815 -45.17 -1.09 40.73
C TRP A 815 -44.80 0.41 40.66
N VAL A 816 -44.51 0.95 39.46
CA VAL A 816 -44.26 2.38 39.27
C VAL A 816 -45.47 3.22 39.70
N LYS A 817 -46.69 2.76 39.41
CA LYS A 817 -47.92 3.43 39.85
C LYS A 817 -48.14 3.37 41.37
N GLN A 818 -47.67 2.32 42.04
CA GLN A 818 -47.61 2.26 43.51
C GLN A 818 -46.53 3.17 44.10
N TRP A 819 -45.35 3.24 43.47
CA TRP A 819 -44.25 4.10 43.90
C TRP A 819 -44.64 5.59 43.81
N TYR A 820 -45.27 6.01 42.71
CA TYR A 820 -45.76 7.38 42.50
C TYR A 820 -46.85 7.80 43.51
N LEU A 821 -47.65 6.84 44.01
CA LEU A 821 -48.63 7.09 45.09
C LEU A 821 -47.98 7.16 46.49
N LEU A 822 -46.78 6.61 46.66
CA LEU A 822 -46.02 6.63 47.93
C LEU A 822 -45.01 7.79 48.01
N SER A 823 -44.54 8.32 46.87
CA SER A 823 -43.63 9.48 46.83
C SER A 823 -44.26 10.78 47.39
N ILE A 824 -45.59 10.83 47.49
CA ILE A 824 -46.38 11.91 48.09
C ILE A 824 -46.53 11.77 49.62
N GLY A 825 -45.90 10.75 50.23
CA GLY A 825 -45.94 10.46 51.66
C GLY A 825 -44.72 10.95 52.46
N ASP A 826 -44.90 11.03 53.78
CA ASP A 826 -43.96 11.61 54.75
C ASP A 826 -42.61 10.84 54.87
N GLN A 827 -41.57 11.57 55.25
CA GLN A 827 -40.16 11.25 55.04
C GLN A 827 -39.73 9.93 55.73
N TYR A 828 -40.31 9.62 56.90
CA TYR A 828 -40.02 8.40 57.68
C TYR A 828 -40.36 7.09 56.98
N TYR A 829 -41.30 7.06 56.02
CA TYR A 829 -41.64 5.82 55.31
C TYR A 829 -40.62 5.40 54.26
N ARG A 830 -39.73 6.30 53.82
CA ARG A 830 -38.80 6.04 52.71
C ARG A 830 -37.67 5.05 53.10
N GLN A 831 -37.11 5.18 54.30
CA GLN A 831 -35.98 4.35 54.75
C GLN A 831 -36.34 2.87 54.94
N ALA A 832 -37.45 2.58 55.65
CA ALA A 832 -37.92 1.21 55.88
C ALA A 832 -38.27 0.47 54.57
N PHE A 833 -38.79 1.18 53.58
CA PHE A 833 -39.12 0.58 52.27
C PHE A 833 -37.86 0.24 51.46
N PHE A 834 -36.81 1.06 51.53
CA PHE A 834 -35.56 0.85 50.81
C PHE A 834 -34.83 -0.44 51.24
N CYS A 835 -34.73 -0.69 52.55
CA CYS A 835 -34.15 -1.93 53.08
C CYS A 835 -34.96 -3.19 52.67
N SER A 836 -36.30 -3.08 52.65
CA SER A 836 -37.19 -4.16 52.19
C SER A 836 -37.05 -4.44 50.69
N PHE A 837 -36.92 -3.38 49.88
CA PHE A 837 -36.70 -3.46 48.44
C PHE A 837 -35.34 -4.10 48.11
N SER A 838 -34.25 -3.60 48.70
CA SER A 838 -32.89 -4.17 48.52
C SER A 838 -32.83 -5.66 48.87
N ARG A 839 -33.32 -6.05 50.07
CA ARG A 839 -33.35 -7.46 50.52
C ARG A 839 -34.23 -8.36 49.64
N ARG A 840 -35.18 -7.83 48.85
CA ARG A 840 -35.95 -8.58 47.84
C ARG A 840 -35.32 -8.59 46.45
N PHE A 841 -34.71 -7.50 46.03
CA PHE A 841 -34.04 -7.37 44.73
C PHE A 841 -32.84 -8.33 44.63
N GLN A 842 -31.97 -8.33 45.63
CA GLN A 842 -30.84 -9.28 45.71
C GLN A 842 -31.28 -10.75 45.74
N ARG A 843 -32.46 -11.08 46.31
CA ARG A 843 -33.01 -12.44 46.31
C ARG A 843 -33.49 -12.90 44.93
N LYS A 844 -33.95 -11.99 44.06
CA LYS A 844 -34.31 -12.30 42.67
C LYS A 844 -33.08 -12.44 41.77
N LEU A 845 -32.05 -11.62 41.98
CA LEU A 845 -30.76 -11.78 41.30
C LEU A 845 -30.14 -13.16 41.63
N LYS A 846 -30.09 -13.53 42.91
CA LYS A 846 -29.58 -14.85 43.35
C LYS A 846 -30.46 -16.05 42.99
N SER A 847 -31.63 -15.86 42.37
CA SER A 847 -32.48 -16.96 41.90
C SER A 847 -32.42 -17.16 40.37
N GLY A 848 -31.51 -16.50 39.65
CA GLY A 848 -31.33 -16.69 38.20
C GLY A 848 -32.51 -16.23 37.33
N VAL A 849 -33.37 -15.35 37.85
CA VAL A 849 -34.61 -14.90 37.16
C VAL A 849 -34.36 -13.67 36.25
N LEU A 850 -33.15 -13.11 36.25
CA LEU A 850 -32.69 -12.12 35.26
C LEU A 850 -31.29 -12.48 34.75
N TRP A 851 -31.22 -12.77 33.44
CA TRP A 851 -30.06 -12.63 32.55
C TRP A 851 -30.61 -11.94 31.27
N PRO A 852 -29.78 -11.29 30.43
CA PRO A 852 -30.04 -9.93 29.98
C PRO A 852 -31.12 -9.80 28.89
N MET A 853 -31.81 -8.66 28.89
CA MET A 853 -32.45 -8.15 27.67
C MET A 853 -31.38 -7.44 26.84
N GLN A 854 -31.02 -8.04 25.71
CA GLN A 854 -30.27 -7.37 24.65
C GLN A 854 -31.29 -6.50 23.88
N HIS A 855 -30.95 -5.22 23.64
CA HIS A 855 -31.79 -4.17 23.04
C HIS A 855 -33.08 -3.78 23.82
N PRO A 856 -33.07 -2.65 24.55
CA PRO A 856 -34.30 -1.93 24.90
C PRO A 856 -34.81 -1.13 23.69
N SER A 857 -36.12 -1.07 23.48
CA SER A 857 -36.73 -0.20 22.45
C SER A 857 -36.82 1.26 22.92
N GLU A 858 -36.86 2.20 21.96
CA GLU A 858 -36.74 3.66 22.17
C GLU A 858 -37.62 4.22 23.30
N SER A 859 -38.83 3.67 23.47
CA SER A 859 -39.80 4.04 24.51
C SER A 859 -39.29 3.99 25.96
N VAL A 860 -38.16 3.31 26.23
CA VAL A 860 -37.56 3.24 27.58
C VAL A 860 -36.70 4.48 27.88
N ASN A 861 -36.05 5.07 26.87
CA ASN A 861 -35.09 6.17 27.06
C ASN A 861 -35.78 7.49 27.47
N GLU A 862 -36.98 7.79 26.97
CA GLU A 862 -37.73 8.99 27.36
C GLU A 862 -37.99 9.08 28.88
N THR A 863 -38.10 7.92 29.56
CA THR A 863 -38.32 7.87 31.02
C THR A 863 -37.03 8.14 31.81
N TYR A 864 -35.86 7.80 31.26
CA TYR A 864 -34.56 8.10 31.88
C TYR A 864 -34.09 9.54 31.61
N ALA A 865 -34.35 10.07 30.41
CA ALA A 865 -33.95 11.42 30.01
C ALA A 865 -34.51 12.53 30.94
N LEU A 866 -35.66 12.29 31.58
CA LEU A 866 -36.34 13.28 32.42
C LEU A 866 -35.72 13.50 33.81
N MET A 867 -34.65 12.78 34.19
CA MET A 867 -34.05 12.89 35.54
C MET A 867 -32.74 13.70 35.63
N LEU A 868 -32.16 14.17 34.51
CA LEU A 868 -30.81 14.77 34.50
C LEU A 868 -30.75 16.26 34.09
N THR A 869 -31.89 16.94 33.94
CA THR A 869 -31.96 18.33 33.45
C THR A 869 -32.22 19.37 34.54
N VAL A 870 -31.30 19.52 35.50
CA VAL A 870 -31.23 20.67 36.43
C VAL A 870 -29.79 21.17 36.53
N PRO A 871 -29.50 22.46 36.26
CA PRO A 871 -28.12 22.96 36.24
C PRO A 871 -27.54 23.14 37.66
N PRO A 872 -26.22 22.95 37.84
CA PRO A 872 -25.56 23.12 39.13
C PRO A 872 -25.38 24.60 39.51
N SER A 873 -25.37 24.87 40.82
CA SER A 873 -24.80 26.09 41.40
C SER A 873 -23.94 25.70 42.62
N PRO A 874 -22.87 26.46 42.93
CA PRO A 874 -21.73 25.89 43.65
C PRO A 874 -21.88 25.93 45.17
N LEU A 875 -21.53 24.81 45.83
CA LEU A 875 -20.80 24.77 47.12
C LEU A 875 -20.48 23.32 47.52
N HIS A 876 -19.26 23.11 47.99
CA HIS A 876 -18.70 21.89 48.61
C HIS A 876 -18.58 20.62 47.75
N SER A 877 -17.35 20.11 47.70
CA SER A 877 -16.94 18.80 47.22
C SER A 877 -17.11 17.74 48.31
N GLU A 878 -17.60 16.56 47.96
CA GLU A 878 -17.33 15.34 48.74
C GLU A 878 -17.35 14.10 47.83
N VAL A 879 -16.44 13.15 48.07
CA VAL A 879 -16.25 11.96 47.21
C VAL A 879 -17.12 10.82 47.72
N LEU A 880 -18.03 10.33 46.87
CA LEU A 880 -19.01 9.32 47.26
C LEU A 880 -18.41 7.90 47.16
N VAL A 881 -17.60 7.54 48.16
CA VAL A 881 -17.10 6.17 48.35
C VAL A 881 -18.26 5.24 48.70
N LEU A 882 -18.37 4.10 48.00
CA LEU A 882 -19.32 3.04 48.32
C LEU A 882 -18.85 2.25 49.55
N ALA A 883 -19.23 2.75 50.74
CA ALA A 883 -19.03 2.04 52.00
C ALA A 883 -20.20 1.07 52.30
N ASP A 884 -19.88 -0.08 52.89
CA ASP A 884 -20.88 -1.01 53.42
C ASP A 884 -21.71 -0.35 54.53
N LEU A 885 -23.04 -0.35 54.38
CA LEU A 885 -23.97 0.11 55.40
C LEU A 885 -24.62 -1.10 56.10
N ASP A 886 -24.09 -1.42 57.28
CA ASP A 886 -24.59 -2.50 58.14
C ASP A 886 -26.08 -2.27 58.48
N CYS A 887 -26.92 -3.12 57.90
CA CYS A 887 -28.36 -3.10 58.11
C CYS A 887 -28.71 -4.02 59.28
N GLY A 888 -28.48 -3.53 60.51
CA GLY A 888 -28.78 -4.21 61.76
C GLY A 888 -30.21 -4.79 61.84
N SER A 889 -30.34 -5.83 62.68
CA SER A 889 -31.45 -6.81 62.78
C SER A 889 -32.83 -6.37 62.27
#